data_AF-A0A8D3DK57-F1
#
_entry.id   AF-A0A8D3DK57-F1
#
_cell.length_a   1.000
_cell.length_b   1.000
_cell.length_c   1.000
_cell.angle_alpha   90.00
_cell.angle_beta   90.00
_cell.angle_gamma   90.00
#
_symmetry.space_group_name_H-M   'P 1'
#
loop_
_entity.id
_entity.type
_entity.pdbx_description
1 polymer ?
#
loop_
_entity_poly.entity_id
_entity_poly.type
_entity_poly.pdbx_seq_one_letter_code
_entity_poly.pdbx_strand_id
1 'polypeptide(L)'
;MVQSSSGPTFTPLVVVELTSDAKREAVEWLLSRIRDQQQAGGISLLLLYPKYFEKENPNVFVVGASRQRLLSGAEEVGLFKEFSDGSMRTFTCSNKHNFRDFEGDGDSFLSMAECQFIIKHELDTLRAKDETHVPGYAQVKLYPGKSIVRRLQSKGILIQMFPLHEKEELKRLSFSWYKRVKLSFQPLDDIRHYYGEGLAFYFGFLEYFTFALAPMALIGVPYYLFDWEDYDKYVLFAVFNLIWCTVILEFWKRCSASLAYRWGTLSRKKAFEEPRPGFHGVLGFNPVTGREEPLYPNAKRHLRIYLVSLPFVLLCLYLSLYVMMVYFQMEGWALNVHDEEPTFWTGVLLFIPSVIYAVVIEVMNLIYRYAAEFLTEWENHRLESSYQNHLVLKVLVFNFFNCFASLFYIAFAMQDMVLLRQSLATLLITSQILNQFMEAFLPYWLQRRRNKKMIHKVQRRRTLEDREFPLAEQVRLEAEMSTYLGTFDDYLEQFLLFGYVSLFSCVYPLAAVLVLLNNVTEVYSDAFKMCRVFKRPFSDPAANIGVWQLAFEAMSVIAVVTNFALIGLSPQVKAYFPESDTQLILWTVAIEHGLLAFKFILTFLIPDVPKHIQIKLSRLEFQSLEALKKKVEQRLLDASPALEHGGCMDGFSF
;
A
#
# COMPACT_ATOMS: atom_id res chain seq x y z
N MET A 1 19.39 -36.01 14.48
CA MET A 1 19.51 -37.13 13.52
C MET A 1 18.17 -37.85 13.43
N VAL A 2 17.85 -38.39 12.25
CA VAL A 2 16.64 -39.13 11.83
C VAL A 2 15.39 -38.29 11.54
N GLN A 3 15.26 -37.86 10.28
CA GLN A 3 14.05 -38.10 9.50
C GLN A 3 14.36 -38.21 8.00
N SER A 4 13.59 -39.09 7.39
CA SER A 4 13.74 -39.92 6.20
C SER A 4 13.55 -39.18 4.87
N SER A 5 13.87 -39.90 3.80
CA SER A 5 13.62 -39.65 2.37
C SER A 5 12.14 -39.53 1.95
N SER A 6 11.27 -39.07 2.85
CA SER A 6 9.87 -38.73 2.58
C SER A 6 9.77 -37.20 2.41
N GLY A 7 8.80 -36.71 1.63
CA GLY A 7 8.56 -35.28 1.44
C GLY A 7 8.42 -34.50 2.77
N PRO A 8 8.39 -33.16 2.73
CA PRO A 8 8.33 -32.35 3.95
C PRO A 8 7.12 -32.77 4.80
N THR A 9 7.31 -32.88 6.11
CA THR A 9 6.28 -33.30 7.09
C THR A 9 5.15 -32.29 7.25
N PHE A 10 5.31 -31.09 6.69
CA PHE A 10 4.33 -30.00 6.65
C PHE A 10 4.60 -29.11 5.43
N THR A 11 3.66 -28.25 5.06
CA THR A 11 3.80 -27.34 3.92
C THR A 11 4.78 -26.19 4.24
N PRO A 12 5.83 -25.97 3.43
CA PRO A 12 6.78 -24.88 3.64
C PRO A 12 6.14 -23.53 3.27
N LEU A 13 6.08 -22.58 4.20
CA LEU A 13 5.33 -21.32 4.01
C LEU A 13 6.24 -20.09 3.96
N VAL A 14 7.11 -19.92 4.95
CA VAL A 14 7.94 -18.71 5.13
C VAL A 14 9.41 -19.09 5.30
N VAL A 15 10.30 -18.35 4.66
CA VAL A 15 11.76 -18.49 4.82
C VAL A 15 12.25 -17.44 5.81
N VAL A 16 13.14 -17.86 6.71
CA VAL A 16 13.85 -17.00 7.66
C VAL A 16 15.35 -17.20 7.42
N GLU A 17 16.04 -16.14 7.02
CA GLU A 17 17.48 -16.16 6.73
C GLU A 17 18.23 -15.30 7.73
N LEU A 18 19.08 -15.94 8.55
CA LEU A 18 20.02 -15.25 9.42
C LEU A 18 21.39 -15.11 8.74
N THR A 19 22.20 -14.20 9.27
CA THR A 19 23.57 -14.02 8.83
C THR A 19 24.42 -15.28 9.03
N SER A 20 25.37 -15.53 8.13
CA SER A 20 26.21 -16.75 8.15
C SER A 20 27.12 -16.82 9.37
N ASP A 21 27.48 -15.66 9.93
CA ASP A 21 28.28 -15.51 11.15
C ASP A 21 27.44 -15.45 12.44
N ALA A 22 26.13 -15.76 12.34
CA ALA A 22 25.25 -15.75 13.50
C ALA A 22 25.74 -16.73 14.56
N LYS A 23 25.88 -16.26 15.81
CA LYS A 23 26.31 -17.10 16.93
C LYS A 23 25.32 -18.23 17.14
N ARG A 24 25.85 -19.45 17.29
CA ARG A 24 25.06 -20.68 17.45
C ARG A 24 24.04 -20.59 18.60
N GLU A 25 24.41 -20.00 19.73
CA GLU A 25 23.52 -19.77 20.87
C GLU A 25 22.30 -18.92 20.50
N ALA A 26 22.48 -17.85 19.69
CA ALA A 26 21.40 -16.99 19.25
C ALA A 26 20.45 -17.71 18.30
N VAL A 27 21.02 -18.54 17.41
CA VAL A 27 20.26 -19.35 16.45
C VAL A 27 19.43 -20.39 17.19
N GLU A 28 20.05 -21.19 18.07
CA GLU A 28 19.35 -22.22 18.86
C GLU A 28 18.25 -21.61 19.75
N TRP A 29 18.51 -20.46 20.37
CA TRP A 29 17.51 -19.72 21.15
C TRP A 29 16.33 -19.23 20.30
N LEU A 30 16.59 -18.62 19.14
CA LEU A 30 15.49 -18.19 18.27
C LEU A 30 14.64 -19.38 17.82
N LEU A 31 15.29 -20.49 17.45
CA LEU A 31 14.61 -21.70 17.00
C LEU A 31 13.81 -22.37 18.12
N SER A 32 14.29 -22.32 19.38
CA SER A 32 13.51 -22.79 20.52
C SER A 32 12.26 -21.93 20.71
N ARG A 33 12.38 -20.59 20.65
CA ARG A 33 11.20 -19.70 20.74
C ARG A 33 10.19 -19.91 19.61
N ILE A 34 10.64 -20.28 18.42
CA ILE A 34 9.72 -20.60 17.32
C ILE A 34 9.01 -21.95 17.55
N ARG A 35 9.71 -22.95 18.11
CA ARG A 35 9.20 -24.31 18.28
C ARG A 35 8.38 -24.52 19.56
N ASP A 36 8.75 -23.86 20.64
CA ASP A 36 8.21 -24.10 21.97
C ASP A 36 6.72 -23.73 22.07
N GLN A 37 6.03 -24.29 23.06
CA GLN A 37 4.62 -24.02 23.29
C GLN A 37 4.37 -22.59 23.76
N GLN A 38 3.18 -22.04 23.48
CA GLN A 38 2.77 -20.71 23.95
C GLN A 38 2.90 -20.54 25.46
N GLN A 39 2.63 -21.59 26.24
CA GLN A 39 2.81 -21.61 27.70
C GLN A 39 4.27 -21.38 28.12
N ALA A 40 5.23 -21.89 27.34
CA ALA A 40 6.66 -21.68 27.54
C ALA A 40 7.18 -20.37 26.91
N GLY A 41 6.30 -19.55 26.32
CA GLY A 41 6.66 -18.31 25.62
C GLY A 41 7.14 -18.48 24.18
N GLY A 42 6.89 -19.64 23.57
CA GLY A 42 7.08 -19.86 22.13
C GLY A 42 5.79 -19.72 21.31
N ILE A 43 5.83 -20.06 20.03
CA ILE A 43 4.70 -19.91 19.09
C ILE A 43 4.22 -21.22 18.43
N SER A 44 4.86 -22.36 18.76
CA SER A 44 4.48 -23.70 18.27
C SER A 44 4.46 -23.86 16.74
N LEU A 45 5.43 -23.23 16.07
CA LEU A 45 5.61 -23.38 14.62
C LEU A 45 6.57 -24.52 14.30
N LEU A 46 6.43 -25.06 13.09
CA LEU A 46 7.24 -26.15 12.58
C LEU A 46 8.42 -25.60 11.79
N LEU A 47 9.58 -26.23 11.96
CA LEU A 47 10.84 -25.83 11.34
C LEU A 47 11.38 -26.94 10.44
N LEU A 48 11.76 -26.56 9.22
CA LEU A 48 12.43 -27.42 8.26
C LEU A 48 13.81 -26.83 7.95
N TYR A 49 14.82 -27.70 8.01
CA TYR A 49 16.20 -27.38 7.70
C TYR A 49 16.53 -27.89 6.29
N PRO A 50 16.63 -27.01 5.28
CA PRO A 50 17.04 -27.43 3.95
C PRO A 50 18.52 -27.84 3.98
N LYS A 51 18.77 -29.16 4.06
CA LYS A 51 20.12 -29.79 4.19
C LYS A 51 21.17 -29.30 3.18
N TYR A 52 20.74 -28.70 2.07
CA TYR A 52 21.63 -28.23 1.00
C TYR A 52 22.33 -26.89 1.27
N PHE A 53 21.84 -26.09 2.22
CA PHE A 53 22.43 -24.77 2.54
C PHE A 53 23.62 -24.85 3.51
N GLU A 54 23.92 -26.02 4.08
CA GLU A 54 25.00 -26.22 5.08
C GLU A 54 26.38 -25.74 4.59
N LYS A 55 26.64 -25.71 3.27
CA LYS A 55 27.93 -25.29 2.69
C LYS A 55 28.04 -23.79 2.37
N GLU A 56 26.93 -23.06 2.19
CA GLU A 56 26.94 -21.64 1.80
C GLU A 56 26.49 -20.74 2.97
N ASN A 57 25.31 -21.00 3.55
CA ASN A 57 24.84 -20.35 4.77
C ASN A 57 23.98 -21.35 5.58
N PRO A 58 24.49 -21.90 6.69
CA PRO A 58 23.76 -22.90 7.47
C PRO A 58 22.52 -22.35 8.19
N ASN A 59 22.33 -21.02 8.21
CA ASN A 59 21.31 -20.36 9.02
C ASN A 59 20.06 -19.94 8.23
N VAL A 60 19.67 -20.75 7.23
CA VAL A 60 18.42 -20.60 6.47
C VAL A 60 17.42 -21.62 6.96
N PHE A 61 16.26 -21.15 7.41
CA PHE A 61 15.19 -21.98 7.96
C PHE A 61 13.89 -21.77 7.20
N VAL A 62 13.13 -22.85 7.03
CA VAL A 62 11.78 -22.78 6.48
C VAL A 62 10.79 -23.05 7.60
N VAL A 63 9.86 -22.12 7.78
CA VAL A 63 8.83 -22.12 8.82
C VAL A 63 7.49 -22.51 8.19
N GLY A 64 6.76 -23.35 8.90
CA GLY A 64 5.37 -23.67 8.63
C GLY A 64 4.63 -23.95 9.92
N ALA A 65 3.44 -24.53 9.84
CA ALA A 65 2.65 -24.83 11.04
C ALA A 65 1.76 -26.05 10.80
N SER A 66 1.28 -26.65 11.90
CA SER A 66 0.18 -27.59 11.80
C SER A 66 -1.11 -26.85 11.44
N ARG A 67 -2.05 -27.55 10.82
CA ARG A 67 -3.33 -26.98 10.43
C ARG A 67 -4.14 -26.45 11.61
N GLN A 68 -4.15 -27.18 12.73
CA GLN A 68 -4.80 -26.71 13.95
C GLN A 68 -4.18 -25.39 14.44
N ARG A 69 -2.84 -25.25 14.37
CA ARG A 69 -2.17 -23.99 14.74
C ARG A 69 -2.53 -22.84 13.79
N LEU A 70 -2.66 -23.11 12.48
CA LEU A 70 -3.10 -22.11 11.50
C LEU A 70 -4.54 -21.66 11.76
N LEU A 71 -5.46 -22.58 12.08
CA LEU A 71 -6.84 -22.23 12.44
C LEU A 71 -6.87 -21.40 13.73
N SER A 72 -6.11 -21.79 14.76
CA SER A 72 -5.98 -20.97 15.97
C SER A 72 -5.41 -19.58 15.67
N GLY A 73 -4.41 -19.49 14.79
CA GLY A 73 -3.85 -18.22 14.35
C GLY A 73 -4.83 -17.37 13.54
N ALA A 74 -5.69 -17.99 12.73
CA ALA A 74 -6.77 -17.32 12.02
C ALA A 74 -7.80 -16.69 12.98
N GLU A 75 -8.07 -17.34 14.12
CA GLU A 75 -8.91 -16.81 15.19
C GLU A 75 -8.22 -15.67 15.95
N GLU A 76 -6.93 -15.82 16.28
CA GLU A 76 -6.11 -14.78 16.94
C GLU A 76 -6.04 -13.49 16.11
N VAL A 77 -5.84 -13.63 14.80
CA VAL A 77 -5.85 -12.54 13.81
C VAL A 77 -7.26 -11.97 13.57
N GLY A 78 -8.31 -12.76 13.85
CA GLY A 78 -9.70 -12.38 13.65
C GLY A 78 -10.09 -12.29 12.17
N LEU A 79 -9.77 -13.33 11.39
CA LEU A 79 -10.18 -13.41 9.97
C LEU A 79 -11.71 -13.45 9.84
N PHE A 80 -12.24 -12.77 8.83
CA PHE A 80 -13.67 -12.80 8.50
C PHE A 80 -13.90 -13.63 7.25
N LYS A 81 -14.83 -14.59 7.34
CA LYS A 81 -15.16 -15.53 6.27
C LYS A 81 -16.68 -15.65 6.13
N GLU A 82 -17.14 -16.16 4.99
CA GLU A 82 -18.55 -16.31 4.67
C GLU A 82 -19.14 -17.56 5.37
N PHE A 83 -20.21 -17.37 6.12
CA PHE A 83 -21.04 -18.45 6.66
C PHE A 83 -21.88 -19.10 5.56
N SER A 84 -22.37 -20.32 5.81
CA SER A 84 -23.29 -21.02 4.90
C SER A 84 -24.59 -20.26 4.61
N ASP A 85 -24.96 -19.28 5.47
CA ASP A 85 -26.11 -18.39 5.28
C ASP A 85 -25.80 -17.14 4.43
N GLY A 86 -24.56 -17.00 3.94
CA GLY A 86 -24.08 -15.84 3.17
C GLY A 86 -23.72 -14.61 4.02
N SER A 87 -23.73 -14.72 5.35
CA SER A 87 -23.29 -13.64 6.25
C SER A 87 -21.78 -13.68 6.47
N MET A 88 -21.14 -12.52 6.61
CA MET A 88 -19.71 -12.44 6.95
C MET A 88 -19.53 -12.44 8.46
N ARG A 89 -18.71 -13.34 8.98
CA ARG A 89 -18.49 -13.53 10.42
C ARG A 89 -17.01 -13.74 10.73
N THR A 90 -16.62 -13.39 11.95
CA THR A 90 -15.29 -13.70 12.46
C THR A 90 -15.13 -15.21 12.65
N PHE A 91 -14.00 -15.72 12.18
CA PHE A 91 -13.57 -17.11 12.35
C PHE A 91 -13.21 -17.39 13.81
N THR A 92 -13.75 -18.49 14.33
CA THR A 92 -13.32 -19.09 15.59
C THR A 92 -13.23 -20.61 15.40
N CYS A 93 -12.35 -21.27 16.14
CA CYS A 93 -12.26 -22.73 16.07
C CYS A 93 -13.57 -23.41 16.48
N SER A 94 -14.39 -22.75 17.30
CA SER A 94 -15.68 -23.25 17.78
C SER A 94 -16.79 -23.24 16.71
N ASN A 95 -16.78 -22.26 15.81
CA ASN A 95 -17.81 -22.11 14.76
C ASN A 95 -17.33 -22.56 13.37
N LYS A 96 -16.20 -23.26 13.27
CA LYS A 96 -15.56 -23.64 12.00
C LYS A 96 -16.48 -24.36 10.99
N HIS A 97 -17.39 -25.20 11.48
CA HIS A 97 -18.31 -25.98 10.62
C HIS A 97 -19.45 -25.16 10.00
N ASN A 98 -19.65 -23.91 10.45
CA ASN A 98 -20.70 -23.03 9.93
C ASN A 98 -20.23 -22.20 8.73
N PHE A 99 -18.95 -22.28 8.37
CA PHE A 99 -18.39 -21.57 7.23
C PHE A 99 -18.59 -22.34 5.93
N ARG A 100 -18.93 -21.59 4.87
CA ARG A 100 -19.29 -22.13 3.56
C ARG A 100 -18.20 -23.01 2.95
N ASP A 101 -16.95 -22.56 3.01
CA ASP A 101 -15.81 -23.23 2.36
C ASP A 101 -15.08 -24.22 3.30
N PHE A 102 -15.64 -24.50 4.48
CA PHE A 102 -15.04 -25.42 5.44
C PHE A 102 -15.54 -26.85 5.21
N GLU A 103 -14.81 -27.61 4.39
CA GLU A 103 -15.10 -29.02 4.10
C GLU A 103 -14.07 -29.97 4.70
N GLY A 104 -14.55 -31.14 5.17
CA GLY A 104 -13.71 -32.15 5.80
C GLY A 104 -12.92 -31.60 6.98
N ASP A 105 -11.59 -31.68 6.89
CA ASP A 105 -10.70 -31.14 7.91
C ASP A 105 -10.41 -29.62 7.70
N GLY A 106 -10.86 -29.00 6.57
CA GLY A 106 -10.61 -27.60 6.15
C GLY A 106 -9.28 -27.27 5.43
N ASP A 107 -8.89 -28.00 4.37
CA ASP A 107 -7.49 -27.98 3.82
C ASP A 107 -7.31 -26.82 2.84
N SER A 108 -8.39 -26.51 2.13
CA SER A 108 -8.53 -25.40 1.20
C SER A 108 -9.20 -24.18 1.84
N PHE A 109 -9.49 -24.22 3.14
CA PHE A 109 -10.25 -23.15 3.82
C PHE A 109 -9.44 -21.85 3.96
N LEU A 110 -8.16 -21.97 4.31
CA LEU A 110 -7.23 -20.86 4.38
C LEU A 110 -6.41 -20.80 3.09
N SER A 111 -6.34 -19.62 2.48
CA SER A 111 -5.44 -19.42 1.34
C SER A 111 -3.99 -19.50 1.79
N MET A 112 -3.09 -19.75 0.84
CA MET A 112 -1.66 -19.72 1.10
C MET A 112 -1.19 -18.35 1.62
N ALA A 113 -1.80 -17.26 1.10
CA ALA A 113 -1.50 -15.91 1.54
C ALA A 113 -1.92 -15.70 3.01
N GLU A 114 -3.12 -16.16 3.39
CA GLU A 114 -3.60 -16.10 4.78
C GLU A 114 -2.71 -16.92 5.71
N CYS A 115 -2.31 -18.14 5.31
CA CYS A 115 -1.40 -18.97 6.09
C CYS A 115 -0.04 -18.29 6.33
N GLN A 116 0.53 -17.67 5.29
CA GLN A 116 1.79 -16.95 5.38
C GLN A 116 1.67 -15.68 6.22
N PHE A 117 0.54 -14.97 6.15
CA PHE A 117 0.24 -13.82 7.00
C PHE A 117 0.11 -14.21 8.46
N ILE A 118 -0.57 -15.32 8.78
CA ILE A 118 -0.68 -15.83 10.14
C ILE A 118 0.72 -16.14 10.69
N ILE A 119 1.57 -16.83 9.93
CA ILE A 119 2.96 -17.11 10.39
C ILE A 119 3.75 -15.83 10.59
N LYS A 120 3.65 -14.86 9.66
CA LYS A 120 4.29 -13.56 9.83
C LYS A 120 3.79 -12.87 11.10
N HIS A 121 2.49 -12.88 11.34
CA HIS A 121 1.89 -12.29 12.52
C HIS A 121 2.52 -12.90 13.77
N GLU A 122 2.51 -14.22 13.91
CA GLU A 122 3.12 -14.93 15.04
C GLU A 122 4.61 -14.65 15.26
N LEU A 123 5.38 -14.58 14.18
CA LEU A 123 6.80 -14.21 14.26
C LEU A 123 6.96 -12.75 14.70
N ASP A 124 6.15 -11.85 14.15
CA ASP A 124 6.16 -10.44 14.47
C ASP A 124 5.66 -10.17 15.89
N THR A 125 4.76 -10.99 16.45
CA THR A 125 4.22 -10.91 17.83
C THR A 125 5.23 -11.43 18.87
N LEU A 126 6.23 -12.22 18.48
CA LEU A 126 7.22 -12.80 19.40
C LEU A 126 7.96 -11.73 20.23
N ARG A 127 7.68 -11.69 21.54
CA ARG A 127 8.26 -10.73 22.50
C ARG A 127 9.29 -11.37 23.42
N ALA A 128 10.29 -10.58 23.82
CA ALA A 128 11.17 -10.90 24.94
C ALA A 128 10.38 -10.84 26.26
N LYS A 129 10.63 -11.79 27.15
CA LYS A 129 10.03 -11.86 28.49
C LYS A 129 11.09 -11.51 29.52
N ASP A 130 11.91 -12.48 29.89
CA ASP A 130 12.93 -12.35 30.94
C ASP A 130 14.32 -12.02 30.36
N GLU A 131 14.47 -12.10 29.03
CA GLU A 131 15.75 -11.90 28.37
C GLU A 131 16.19 -10.43 28.38
N THR A 132 17.39 -10.17 28.89
CA THR A 132 18.01 -8.82 28.91
C THR A 132 18.82 -8.52 27.65
N HIS A 133 19.20 -9.55 26.91
CA HIS A 133 19.97 -9.46 25.67
C HIS A 133 19.74 -10.70 24.81
N VAL A 134 20.05 -10.60 23.52
CA VAL A 134 20.06 -11.77 22.62
C VAL A 134 21.23 -12.67 23.01
N PRO A 135 21.02 -13.99 23.23
CA PRO A 135 22.10 -14.92 23.58
C PRO A 135 23.28 -14.84 22.60
N GLY A 136 24.50 -14.88 23.10
CA GLY A 136 25.71 -14.62 22.34
C GLY A 136 25.97 -13.14 22.00
N TYR A 137 25.00 -12.24 22.06
CA TYR A 137 25.14 -10.82 21.70
C TYR A 137 24.82 -9.87 22.86
N ALA A 138 25.75 -9.72 23.81
CA ALA A 138 25.58 -8.86 24.99
C ALA A 138 25.26 -7.38 24.65
N GLN A 139 25.75 -6.88 23.51
CA GLN A 139 25.46 -5.53 23.01
C GLN A 139 24.03 -5.37 22.49
N VAL A 140 23.34 -6.47 22.16
CA VAL A 140 21.98 -6.46 21.64
C VAL A 140 21.00 -6.64 22.78
N LYS A 141 20.76 -5.54 23.50
CA LYS A 141 19.81 -5.50 24.61
C LYS A 141 18.38 -5.81 24.18
N LEU A 142 17.69 -6.57 25.01
CA LEU A 142 16.26 -6.86 25.00
C LEU A 142 15.66 -6.35 26.32
N TYR A 143 14.36 -6.03 26.28
CA TYR A 143 13.60 -5.67 27.47
C TYR A 143 12.21 -6.34 27.36
N PRO A 144 11.53 -6.56 28.50
CA PRO A 144 10.22 -7.19 28.51
C PRO A 144 9.25 -6.49 27.54
N GLY A 145 8.61 -7.27 26.66
CA GLY A 145 7.69 -6.76 25.65
C GLY A 145 8.34 -6.22 24.36
N LYS A 146 9.68 -6.32 24.19
CA LYS A 146 10.34 -5.96 22.93
C LYS A 146 10.18 -7.07 21.89
N SER A 147 9.76 -6.71 20.66
CA SER A 147 9.76 -7.65 19.52
C SER A 147 11.17 -8.18 19.22
N ILE A 148 11.30 -9.51 19.26
CA ILE A 148 12.57 -10.22 19.01
C ILE A 148 12.94 -10.11 17.53
N VAL A 149 11.99 -10.40 16.63
CA VAL A 149 12.21 -10.34 15.17
C VAL A 149 12.68 -8.96 14.74
N ARG A 150 12.01 -7.88 15.20
CA ARG A 150 12.45 -6.51 14.89
C ARG A 150 13.86 -6.23 15.40
N ARG A 151 14.19 -6.70 16.61
CA ARG A 151 15.50 -6.46 17.20
C ARG A 151 16.59 -7.15 16.39
N LEU A 152 16.36 -8.38 15.96
CA LEU A 152 17.28 -9.14 15.10
C LEU A 152 17.46 -8.48 13.72
N GLN A 153 16.37 -7.99 13.10
CA GLN A 153 16.44 -7.23 11.83
C GLN A 153 17.26 -5.94 11.99
N SER A 154 16.97 -5.15 13.04
CA SER A 154 17.65 -3.86 13.26
C SER A 154 19.15 -3.97 13.51
N LYS A 155 19.62 -5.16 13.90
CA LYS A 155 21.03 -5.46 14.16
C LYS A 155 21.68 -6.31 13.08
N GLY A 156 20.97 -6.57 11.98
CA GLY A 156 21.48 -7.35 10.85
C GLY A 156 21.73 -8.83 11.17
N ILE A 157 21.19 -9.35 12.28
CA ILE A 157 21.28 -10.77 12.62
C ILE A 157 20.30 -11.57 11.76
N LEU A 158 19.07 -11.04 11.62
CA LEU A 158 18.06 -11.51 10.68
C LEU A 158 18.19 -10.68 9.39
N ILE A 159 18.65 -11.30 8.30
CA ILE A 159 18.85 -10.65 7.01
C ILE A 159 17.49 -10.39 6.36
N GLN A 160 16.69 -11.45 6.23
CA GLN A 160 15.40 -11.35 5.56
C GLN A 160 14.43 -12.44 6.02
N MET A 161 13.15 -12.12 5.88
CA MET A 161 12.03 -13.02 6.08
C MET A 161 11.08 -12.82 4.91
N PHE A 162 10.75 -13.88 4.18
CA PHE A 162 9.89 -13.77 2.98
C PHE A 162 9.01 -15.02 2.79
N PRO A 163 7.78 -14.88 2.28
CA PRO A 163 6.92 -16.00 1.96
C PRO A 163 7.35 -16.68 0.65
N LEU A 164 7.13 -17.99 0.56
CA LEU A 164 7.43 -18.76 -0.65
C LEU A 164 6.33 -18.62 -1.70
N HIS A 165 6.71 -18.59 -2.98
CA HIS A 165 5.77 -18.72 -4.09
C HIS A 165 5.25 -20.15 -4.23
N GLU A 166 3.94 -20.30 -4.45
CA GLU A 166 3.39 -21.56 -4.95
C GLU A 166 3.46 -21.56 -6.49
N LYS A 167 4.29 -22.45 -7.06
CA LYS A 167 4.66 -22.42 -8.49
C LYS A 167 3.48 -22.76 -9.41
N GLU A 168 2.63 -23.69 -8.99
CA GLU A 168 1.50 -24.14 -9.81
C GLU A 168 0.39 -23.08 -9.85
N GLU A 169 0.01 -22.55 -8.70
CA GLU A 169 -0.97 -21.47 -8.58
C GLU A 169 -0.51 -20.22 -9.33
N LEU A 170 0.76 -19.80 -9.16
CA LEU A 170 1.31 -18.66 -9.88
C LEU A 170 1.28 -18.86 -11.39
N LYS A 171 1.51 -20.08 -11.86
CA LYS A 171 1.44 -20.40 -13.29
C LYS A 171 0.00 -20.25 -13.81
N ARG A 172 -1.00 -20.72 -13.05
CA ARG A 172 -2.42 -20.56 -13.38
C ARG A 172 -2.82 -19.08 -13.40
N LEU A 173 -2.50 -18.34 -12.34
CA LEU A 173 -2.74 -16.89 -12.24
C LEU A 173 -2.06 -16.12 -13.37
N SER A 174 -0.79 -16.41 -13.68
CA SER A 174 -0.07 -15.74 -14.79
C SER A 174 -0.76 -15.92 -16.16
N PHE A 175 -1.46 -17.04 -16.34
CA PHE A 175 -2.11 -17.38 -17.59
C PHE A 175 -3.47 -16.69 -17.75
N SER A 176 -4.23 -16.54 -16.66
CA SER A 176 -5.47 -15.77 -16.65
C SER A 176 -5.22 -14.26 -16.64
N TRP A 177 -4.15 -13.80 -16.00
CA TRP A 177 -3.93 -12.38 -15.72
C TRP A 177 -3.27 -11.59 -16.86
N TYR A 178 -2.08 -12.00 -17.33
CA TYR A 178 -1.32 -11.17 -18.29
C TYR A 178 -0.90 -11.87 -19.59
N LYS A 179 -0.87 -13.21 -19.65
CA LYS A 179 -0.39 -13.94 -20.86
C LYS A 179 -1.39 -13.95 -22.02
N ARG A 180 -2.66 -13.67 -21.77
CA ARG A 180 -3.68 -13.52 -22.79
C ARG A 180 -4.13 -12.07 -22.79
N VAL A 181 -3.84 -11.35 -23.88
CA VAL A 181 -4.43 -10.03 -24.09
C VAL A 181 -5.93 -10.25 -24.28
N LYS A 182 -6.70 -9.94 -23.24
CA LYS A 182 -8.14 -10.00 -23.27
C LYS A 182 -8.66 -8.67 -22.79
N LEU A 183 -9.67 -8.15 -23.48
CA LEU A 183 -10.47 -7.03 -23.02
C LEU A 183 -11.47 -7.49 -21.93
N SER A 184 -11.01 -8.33 -21.00
CA SER A 184 -11.81 -8.88 -19.91
C SER A 184 -11.34 -8.30 -18.59
N PHE A 185 -12.25 -8.23 -17.62
CA PHE A 185 -11.92 -7.80 -16.26
C PHE A 185 -10.78 -8.62 -15.65
N GLN A 186 -9.97 -7.97 -14.81
CA GLN A 186 -8.87 -8.60 -14.08
C GLN A 186 -9.41 -9.64 -13.09
N PRO A 187 -8.69 -10.76 -12.88
CA PRO A 187 -9.09 -11.79 -11.92
C PRO A 187 -8.78 -11.35 -10.48
N LEU A 188 -9.46 -10.31 -9.98
CA LEU A 188 -9.18 -9.69 -8.67
C LEU A 188 -9.27 -10.67 -7.51
N ASP A 189 -10.20 -11.63 -7.55
CA ASP A 189 -10.34 -12.62 -6.48
C ASP A 189 -9.17 -13.62 -6.46
N ASP A 190 -8.63 -14.00 -7.62
CA ASP A 190 -7.45 -14.88 -7.70
C ASP A 190 -6.19 -14.13 -7.25
N ILE A 191 -6.06 -12.85 -7.63
CA ILE A 191 -4.97 -11.96 -7.18
C ILE A 191 -5.04 -11.83 -5.66
N ARG A 192 -6.23 -11.62 -5.09
CA ARG A 192 -6.47 -11.54 -3.65
C ARG A 192 -6.14 -12.86 -2.95
N HIS A 193 -6.52 -14.00 -3.51
CA HIS A 193 -6.21 -15.31 -2.93
C HIS A 193 -4.69 -15.56 -2.87
N TYR A 194 -3.94 -15.12 -3.88
CA TYR A 194 -2.51 -15.36 -3.99
C TYR A 194 -1.64 -14.30 -3.28
N TYR A 195 -1.95 -13.01 -3.42
CA TYR A 195 -1.13 -11.90 -2.89
C TYR A 195 -1.76 -11.17 -1.71
N GLY A 196 -3.04 -11.40 -1.41
CA GLY A 196 -3.78 -10.70 -0.36
C GLY A 196 -4.53 -9.47 -0.84
N GLU A 197 -5.28 -8.86 0.08
CA GLU A 197 -6.22 -7.77 -0.22
C GLU A 197 -5.51 -6.46 -0.59
N GLY A 198 -4.40 -6.10 0.06
CA GLY A 198 -3.69 -4.85 -0.22
C GLY A 198 -3.28 -4.69 -1.68
N LEU A 199 -2.67 -5.74 -2.26
CA LEU A 199 -2.27 -5.74 -3.67
C LEU A 199 -3.49 -5.87 -4.60
N ALA A 200 -4.50 -6.66 -4.23
CA ALA A 200 -5.73 -6.78 -5.00
C ALA A 200 -6.51 -5.45 -5.08
N PHE A 201 -6.48 -4.63 -4.03
CA PHE A 201 -7.04 -3.27 -4.06
C PHE A 201 -6.29 -2.36 -5.04
N TYR A 202 -4.96 -2.48 -5.13
CA TYR A 202 -4.17 -1.72 -6.10
C TYR A 202 -4.60 -2.06 -7.53
N PHE A 203 -4.59 -3.34 -7.91
CA PHE A 203 -5.00 -3.75 -9.25
C PHE A 203 -6.47 -3.45 -9.54
N GLY A 204 -7.34 -3.57 -8.53
CA GLY A 204 -8.74 -3.17 -8.65
C GLY A 204 -8.91 -1.67 -8.86
N PHE A 205 -8.10 -0.84 -8.21
CA PHE A 205 -8.10 0.61 -8.42
C PHE A 205 -7.54 0.96 -9.79
N LEU A 206 -6.43 0.35 -10.21
CA LEU A 206 -5.83 0.55 -11.52
C LEU A 206 -6.82 0.21 -12.64
N GLU A 207 -7.49 -0.94 -12.54
CA GLU A 207 -8.56 -1.34 -13.46
C GLU A 207 -9.69 -0.31 -13.50
N TYR A 208 -10.22 0.03 -12.33
CA TYR A 208 -11.30 0.98 -12.18
C TYR A 208 -10.94 2.34 -12.79
N PHE A 209 -9.74 2.84 -12.48
CA PHE A 209 -9.26 4.14 -12.92
C PHE A 209 -9.01 4.17 -14.43
N THR A 210 -8.51 3.07 -15.01
CA THR A 210 -8.39 2.90 -16.47
C THR A 210 -9.74 3.06 -17.16
N PHE A 211 -10.79 2.38 -16.67
CA PHE A 211 -12.14 2.52 -17.23
C PHE A 211 -12.75 3.90 -16.96
N ALA A 212 -12.48 4.48 -15.78
CA ALA A 212 -12.94 5.81 -15.43
C ALA A 212 -12.34 6.91 -16.32
N LEU A 213 -11.13 6.74 -16.85
CA LEU A 213 -10.50 7.69 -17.78
C LEU A 213 -11.10 7.66 -19.19
N ALA A 214 -11.77 6.56 -19.59
CA ALA A 214 -12.29 6.42 -20.95
C ALA A 214 -13.29 7.54 -21.35
N PRO A 215 -14.30 7.92 -20.54
CA PRO A 215 -15.13 9.09 -20.82
C PRO A 215 -14.34 10.39 -21.01
N MET A 216 -13.30 10.60 -20.19
CA MET A 216 -12.47 11.80 -20.28
C MET A 216 -11.66 11.83 -21.58
N ALA A 217 -11.08 10.70 -21.96
CA ALA A 217 -10.36 10.54 -23.21
C ALA A 217 -11.28 10.71 -24.44
N LEU A 218 -12.49 10.13 -24.41
CA LEU A 218 -13.46 10.22 -25.49
C LEU A 218 -13.94 11.66 -25.74
N ILE A 219 -14.14 12.45 -24.69
CA ILE A 219 -14.50 13.87 -24.82
C ILE A 219 -13.28 14.71 -25.18
N GLY A 220 -12.09 14.39 -24.65
CA GLY A 220 -10.87 15.15 -24.93
C GLY A 220 -10.41 15.10 -26.39
N VAL A 221 -10.67 14.00 -27.11
CA VAL A 221 -10.24 13.83 -28.52
C VAL A 221 -10.88 14.86 -29.46
N PRO A 222 -12.22 15.04 -29.52
CA PRO A 222 -12.85 16.09 -30.30
C PRO A 222 -12.36 17.50 -29.93
N TYR A 223 -12.16 17.75 -28.63
CA TYR A 223 -11.69 19.05 -28.15
C TYR A 223 -10.34 19.44 -28.76
N TYR A 224 -9.44 18.47 -28.88
CA TYR A 224 -8.14 18.69 -29.50
C TYR A 224 -8.18 18.67 -31.03
N LEU A 225 -8.91 17.74 -31.66
CA LEU A 225 -8.91 17.58 -33.12
C LEU A 225 -9.63 18.72 -33.86
N PHE A 226 -10.69 19.25 -33.26
CA PHE A 226 -11.49 20.33 -33.87
C PHE A 226 -11.15 21.71 -33.31
N ASP A 227 -10.08 21.81 -32.51
CA ASP A 227 -9.61 23.05 -31.89
C ASP A 227 -10.75 23.83 -31.22
N TRP A 228 -11.50 23.12 -30.37
CA TRP A 228 -12.67 23.63 -29.66
C TRP A 228 -12.26 24.54 -28.49
N GLU A 229 -11.54 25.60 -28.81
CA GLU A 229 -10.97 26.55 -27.85
C GLU A 229 -11.92 27.72 -27.53
N ASP A 230 -13.19 27.66 -27.95
CA ASP A 230 -14.17 28.69 -27.57
C ASP A 230 -14.47 28.65 -26.05
N TYR A 231 -14.70 29.82 -25.46
CA TYR A 231 -14.98 29.98 -24.03
C TYR A 231 -16.07 29.02 -23.51
N ASP A 232 -17.20 28.95 -24.21
CA ASP A 232 -18.32 28.09 -23.82
C ASP A 232 -17.92 26.61 -23.74
N LYS A 233 -17.00 26.19 -24.63
CA LYS A 233 -16.51 24.82 -24.68
C LYS A 233 -15.53 24.55 -23.54
N TYR A 234 -14.64 25.48 -23.20
CA TYR A 234 -13.76 25.34 -22.03
C TYR A 234 -14.54 25.23 -20.71
N VAL A 235 -15.58 26.06 -20.55
CA VAL A 235 -16.44 25.99 -19.36
C VAL A 235 -17.17 24.65 -19.31
N LEU A 236 -17.75 24.19 -20.43
CA LEU A 236 -18.41 22.88 -20.51
C LEU A 236 -17.46 21.74 -20.11
N PHE A 237 -16.24 21.77 -20.63
CA PHE A 237 -15.23 20.76 -20.33
C PHE A 237 -14.77 20.78 -18.87
N ALA A 238 -14.55 21.97 -18.30
CA ALA A 238 -14.19 22.11 -16.89
C ALA A 238 -15.30 21.62 -15.94
N VAL A 239 -16.56 21.94 -16.24
CA VAL A 239 -17.72 21.44 -15.48
C VAL A 239 -17.83 19.92 -15.61
N PHE A 240 -17.63 19.38 -16.82
CA PHE A 240 -17.58 17.92 -17.02
C PHE A 240 -16.46 17.29 -16.18
N ASN A 241 -15.24 17.84 -16.23
CA ASN A 241 -14.10 17.33 -15.47
C ASN A 241 -14.36 17.37 -13.96
N LEU A 242 -15.00 18.43 -13.44
CA LEU A 242 -15.40 18.52 -12.03
C LEU A 242 -16.38 17.42 -11.63
N ILE A 243 -17.43 17.21 -12.44
CA ILE A 243 -18.42 16.16 -12.20
C ILE A 243 -17.74 14.80 -12.27
N TRP A 244 -16.95 14.57 -13.30
CA TRP A 244 -16.20 13.34 -13.53
C TRP A 244 -15.29 13.00 -12.35
N CYS A 245 -14.41 13.93 -11.94
CA CYS A 245 -13.52 13.75 -10.79
C CYS A 245 -14.28 13.40 -9.51
N THR A 246 -15.45 13.99 -9.29
CA THR A 246 -16.25 13.73 -8.09
C THR A 246 -16.93 12.36 -8.17
N VAL A 247 -17.63 12.09 -9.28
CA VAL A 247 -18.36 10.83 -9.47
C VAL A 247 -17.42 9.63 -9.41
N ILE A 248 -16.23 9.70 -10.00
CA ILE A 248 -15.32 8.55 -10.04
C ILE A 248 -14.78 8.21 -8.65
N LEU A 249 -14.46 9.21 -7.83
CA LEU A 249 -13.92 8.98 -6.48
C LEU A 249 -15.01 8.46 -5.54
N GLU A 250 -16.24 8.97 -5.67
CA GLU A 250 -17.40 8.46 -4.93
C GLU A 250 -17.78 7.04 -5.34
N PHE A 251 -17.74 6.74 -6.64
CA PHE A 251 -18.04 5.41 -7.14
C PHE A 251 -16.95 4.39 -6.76
N TRP A 252 -15.68 4.81 -6.72
CA TRP A 252 -14.61 3.98 -6.19
C TRP A 252 -14.83 3.62 -4.72
N LYS A 253 -15.23 4.57 -3.85
CA LYS A 253 -15.57 4.25 -2.44
C LYS A 253 -16.62 3.15 -2.34
N ARG A 254 -17.65 3.20 -3.20
CA ARG A 254 -18.72 2.20 -3.27
C ARG A 254 -18.22 0.84 -3.75
N CYS A 255 -17.42 0.82 -4.81
CA CYS A 255 -16.78 -0.40 -5.31
C CYS A 255 -15.84 -1.01 -4.26
N SER A 256 -15.01 -0.17 -3.64
CA SER A 256 -14.06 -0.55 -2.60
C SER A 256 -14.76 -1.17 -1.40
N ALA A 257 -15.87 -0.57 -0.93
CA ALA A 257 -16.70 -1.14 0.14
C ALA A 257 -17.30 -2.50 -0.24
N SER A 258 -17.70 -2.67 -1.51
CA SER A 258 -18.20 -3.96 -2.03
C SER A 258 -17.13 -5.05 -2.04
N LEU A 259 -15.93 -4.71 -2.51
CA LEU A 259 -14.78 -5.62 -2.50
C LEU A 259 -14.37 -5.96 -1.06
N ALA A 260 -14.24 -4.96 -0.19
CA ALA A 260 -13.88 -5.14 1.21
C ALA A 260 -14.89 -5.99 1.98
N TYR A 261 -16.19 -5.85 1.70
CA TYR A 261 -17.22 -6.71 2.29
C TYR A 261 -17.10 -8.14 1.78
N ARG A 262 -16.95 -8.33 0.46
CA ARG A 262 -16.80 -9.66 -0.15
C ARG A 262 -15.54 -10.39 0.35
N TRP A 263 -14.46 -9.65 0.58
CA TRP A 263 -13.21 -10.20 1.12
C TRP A 263 -13.21 -10.32 2.65
N GLY A 264 -14.18 -9.73 3.35
CA GLY A 264 -14.29 -9.80 4.81
C GLY A 264 -13.43 -8.78 5.56
N THR A 265 -12.63 -7.97 4.88
CA THR A 265 -11.77 -6.98 5.53
C THR A 265 -12.53 -5.74 6.02
N LEU A 266 -13.72 -5.46 5.47
CA LEU A 266 -14.51 -4.28 5.87
C LEU A 266 -14.94 -4.31 7.34
N SER A 267 -15.29 -5.50 7.86
CA SER A 267 -15.79 -5.66 9.24
C SER A 267 -14.67 -5.85 10.25
N ARG A 268 -13.40 -5.84 9.82
CA ARG A 268 -12.25 -6.04 10.70
C ARG A 268 -11.97 -4.78 11.51
N LYS A 269 -12.01 -4.91 12.84
CA LYS A 269 -11.80 -3.79 13.76
C LYS A 269 -10.31 -3.52 13.95
N LYS A 270 -9.79 -2.51 13.25
CA LYS A 270 -8.38 -2.05 13.36
C LYS A 270 -7.93 -1.72 14.78
N ALA A 271 -8.86 -1.34 15.66
CA ALA A 271 -8.58 -1.02 17.07
C ALA A 271 -8.02 -2.21 17.87
N PHE A 272 -8.25 -3.44 17.43
CA PHE A 272 -7.76 -4.66 18.09
C PHE A 272 -6.48 -5.21 17.46
N GLU A 273 -5.93 -4.54 16.45
CA GLU A 273 -4.67 -4.92 15.83
C GLU A 273 -3.50 -4.67 16.79
N GLU A 274 -2.53 -5.57 16.71
CA GLU A 274 -1.32 -5.50 17.51
C GLU A 274 -0.39 -4.36 17.08
N PRO A 275 0.46 -3.87 17.99
CA PRO A 275 1.46 -2.87 17.64
C PRO A 275 2.47 -3.40 16.62
N ARG A 276 2.89 -2.53 15.70
CA ARG A 276 3.94 -2.84 14.72
C ARG A 276 5.23 -3.25 15.45
N PRO A 277 6.08 -4.11 14.85
CA PRO A 277 7.31 -4.56 15.49
C PRO A 277 8.27 -3.42 15.91
N GLY A 278 8.25 -2.30 15.17
CA GLY A 278 9.05 -1.10 15.46
C GLY A 278 8.57 -0.28 16.67
N PHE A 279 7.32 -0.45 17.09
CA PHE A 279 6.73 0.33 18.17
C PHE A 279 7.41 0.03 19.51
N HIS A 280 7.67 1.08 20.29
CA HIS A 280 8.31 0.95 21.59
C HIS A 280 7.68 1.88 22.64
N GLY A 281 7.69 1.43 23.89
CA GLY A 281 7.03 2.10 25.00
C GLY A 281 7.30 1.41 26.32
N VAL A 282 6.66 1.91 27.38
CA VAL A 282 6.68 1.25 28.70
C VAL A 282 5.66 0.11 28.65
N LEU A 283 6.02 -1.06 29.16
CA LEU A 283 5.09 -2.20 29.19
C LEU A 283 3.91 -1.89 30.12
N GLY A 284 2.69 -2.17 29.67
CA GLY A 284 1.49 -2.01 30.47
C GLY A 284 0.29 -2.68 29.83
N PHE A 285 -0.87 -2.62 30.50
CA PHE A 285 -2.10 -3.20 30.00
C PHE A 285 -2.84 -2.21 29.10
N ASN A 286 -3.20 -2.67 27.90
CA ASN A 286 -4.07 -1.91 27.02
C ASN A 286 -5.49 -1.82 27.63
N PRO A 287 -6.06 -0.61 27.80
CA PRO A 287 -7.36 -0.43 28.46
C PRO A 287 -8.55 -0.98 27.65
N VAL A 288 -8.36 -1.23 26.35
CA VAL A 288 -9.40 -1.74 25.45
C VAL A 288 -9.33 -3.26 25.34
N THR A 289 -8.14 -3.82 25.07
CA THR A 289 -7.97 -5.26 24.82
C THR A 289 -7.59 -6.05 26.05
N GLY A 290 -7.11 -5.40 27.12
CA GLY A 290 -6.55 -6.05 28.30
C GLY A 290 -5.23 -6.78 28.07
N ARG A 291 -4.66 -6.70 26.85
CA ARG A 291 -3.37 -7.33 26.52
C ARG A 291 -2.22 -6.53 27.09
N GLU A 292 -1.17 -7.23 27.52
CA GLU A 292 0.09 -6.60 27.92
C GLU A 292 0.88 -6.21 26.67
N GLU A 293 1.06 -4.91 26.44
CA GLU A 293 1.77 -4.38 25.27
C GLU A 293 2.54 -3.08 25.62
N PRO A 294 3.52 -2.67 24.79
CA PRO A 294 4.17 -1.38 24.99
C PRO A 294 3.15 -0.24 24.89
N LEU A 295 3.24 0.75 25.78
CA LEU A 295 2.39 1.94 25.79
C LEU A 295 3.24 3.19 25.57
N TYR A 296 2.76 4.10 24.71
CA TYR A 296 3.43 5.35 24.39
C TYR A 296 2.47 6.55 24.49
N PRO A 297 2.81 7.62 25.23
CA PRO A 297 1.93 8.78 25.39
C PRO A 297 1.64 9.49 24.06
N ASN A 298 0.35 9.67 23.73
CA ASN A 298 -0.06 10.34 22.49
C ASN A 298 0.45 11.79 22.40
N ALA A 299 0.48 12.53 23.52
CA ALA A 299 0.98 13.90 23.55
C ALA A 299 2.45 14.01 23.08
N LYS A 300 3.31 13.07 23.49
CA LYS A 300 4.71 13.03 23.03
C LYS A 300 4.79 12.80 21.52
N ARG A 301 3.95 11.91 20.97
CA ARG A 301 3.88 11.66 19.53
C ARG A 301 3.42 12.90 18.76
N HIS A 302 2.35 13.56 19.21
CA HIS A 302 1.86 14.77 18.56
C HIS A 302 2.88 15.91 18.61
N LEU A 303 3.60 16.09 19.72
CA LEU A 303 4.71 17.05 19.81
C LEU A 303 5.81 16.75 18.78
N ARG A 304 6.20 15.47 18.61
CA ARG A 304 7.18 15.06 17.58
C ARG A 304 6.72 15.42 16.17
N ILE A 305 5.45 15.13 15.86
CA ILE A 305 4.87 15.41 14.53
C ILE A 305 4.82 16.91 14.26
N TYR A 306 4.22 17.70 15.16
CA TYR A 306 3.95 19.12 14.89
C TYR A 306 5.17 20.02 15.08
N LEU A 307 6.11 19.71 15.98
CA LEU A 307 7.26 20.57 16.26
C LEU A 307 8.53 20.18 15.50
N VAL A 308 8.61 18.97 14.94
CA VAL A 308 9.81 18.51 14.22
C VAL A 308 9.45 18.10 12.79
N SER A 309 8.57 17.12 12.63
CA SER A 309 8.27 16.59 11.29
C SER A 309 7.62 17.62 10.38
N LEU A 310 6.60 18.34 10.84
CA LEU A 310 5.90 19.33 10.03
C LEU A 310 6.82 20.50 9.61
N PRO A 311 7.58 21.16 10.51
CA PRO A 311 8.55 22.18 10.12
C PRO A 311 9.61 21.66 9.14
N PHE A 312 10.08 20.42 9.31
CA PHE A 312 11.01 19.80 8.38
C PHE A 312 10.41 19.63 6.98
N VAL A 313 9.17 19.15 6.88
CA VAL A 313 8.47 19.05 5.58
C VAL A 313 8.34 20.42 4.93
N LEU A 314 7.89 21.44 5.68
CA LEU A 314 7.74 22.81 5.15
C LEU A 314 9.08 23.40 4.66
N LEU A 315 10.18 23.14 5.37
CA LEU A 315 11.52 23.55 4.95
C LEU A 315 11.92 22.87 3.62
N CYS A 316 11.67 21.58 3.48
CA CYS A 316 11.95 20.86 2.23
C CYS A 316 11.10 21.37 1.06
N LEU A 317 9.84 21.73 1.30
CA LEU A 317 8.98 22.33 0.27
C LEU A 317 9.49 23.71 -0.16
N TYR A 318 9.92 24.54 0.79
CA TYR A 318 10.55 25.83 0.48
C TYR A 318 11.84 25.64 -0.35
N LEU A 319 12.69 24.68 0.02
CA LEU A 319 13.91 24.38 -0.73
C LEU A 319 13.61 23.91 -2.16
N SER A 320 12.58 23.08 -2.33
CA SER A 320 12.10 22.64 -3.65
C SER A 320 11.70 23.83 -4.53
N LEU A 321 10.89 24.76 -3.99
CA LEU A 321 10.52 25.98 -4.71
C LEU A 321 11.74 26.84 -5.07
N TYR A 322 12.72 26.93 -4.17
CA TYR A 322 13.96 27.65 -4.46
C TYR A 322 14.74 27.00 -5.62
N VAL A 323 14.87 25.68 -5.64
CA VAL A 323 15.52 24.95 -6.75
C VAL A 323 14.79 25.18 -8.08
N MET A 324 13.45 25.20 -8.05
CA MET A 324 12.64 25.54 -9.22
C MET A 324 12.90 26.96 -9.72
N MET A 325 13.05 27.95 -8.83
CA MET A 325 13.39 29.32 -9.23
C MET A 325 14.78 29.40 -9.89
N VAL A 326 15.77 28.66 -9.36
CA VAL A 326 17.10 28.55 -9.97
C VAL A 326 17.01 27.92 -11.36
N TYR A 327 16.17 26.91 -11.55
CA TYR A 327 15.91 26.31 -12.86
C TYR A 327 15.40 27.34 -13.87
N PHE A 328 14.37 28.11 -13.54
CA PHE A 328 13.84 29.13 -14.45
C PHE A 328 14.86 30.23 -14.75
N GLN A 329 15.72 30.58 -13.80
CA GLN A 329 16.82 31.52 -14.04
C GLN A 329 17.86 30.95 -15.02
N MET A 330 18.21 29.66 -14.90
CA MET A 330 19.11 28.99 -15.84
C MET A 330 18.50 28.87 -17.24
N GLU A 331 17.21 28.58 -17.34
CA GLU A 331 16.47 28.49 -18.60
C GLU A 331 16.43 29.86 -19.30
N GLY A 332 16.10 30.93 -18.56
CA GLY A 332 16.12 32.30 -19.09
C GLY A 332 17.52 32.74 -19.55
N TRP A 333 18.57 32.35 -18.82
CA TRP A 333 19.95 32.60 -19.24
C TRP A 333 20.31 31.84 -20.53
N ALA A 334 19.93 30.57 -20.65
CA ALA A 334 20.19 29.76 -21.83
C ALA A 334 19.47 30.32 -23.08
N LEU A 335 18.23 30.79 -22.90
CA LEU A 335 17.45 31.46 -23.95
C LEU A 335 18.15 32.75 -24.42
N ASN A 336 18.56 33.62 -23.49
CA ASN A 336 19.25 34.86 -23.85
C ASN A 336 20.53 34.61 -24.66
N VAL A 337 21.32 33.59 -24.28
CA VAL A 337 22.53 33.23 -25.03
C VAL A 337 22.20 32.69 -26.43
N HIS A 338 21.10 31.95 -26.59
CA HIS A 338 20.65 31.47 -27.89
C HIS A 338 20.13 32.60 -28.79
N ASP A 339 19.40 33.56 -28.22
CA ASP A 339 18.86 34.70 -28.95
C ASP A 339 19.98 35.66 -29.42
N GLU A 340 21.04 35.82 -28.63
CA GLU A 340 22.22 36.63 -29.02
C GLU A 340 23.03 35.98 -30.14
N GLU A 341 23.29 34.66 -30.06
CA GLU A 341 24.06 33.92 -31.08
C GLU A 341 23.38 32.58 -31.42
N PRO A 342 22.43 32.56 -32.39
CA PRO A 342 21.73 31.34 -32.78
C PRO A 342 22.65 30.42 -33.57
N THR A 343 23.29 29.48 -32.87
CA THR A 343 24.16 28.45 -33.40
C THR A 343 23.64 27.06 -33.03
N PHE A 344 24.14 26.02 -33.69
CA PHE A 344 23.80 24.64 -33.33
C PHE A 344 24.09 24.34 -31.84
N TRP A 345 25.22 24.84 -31.32
CA TRP A 345 25.62 24.62 -29.93
C TRP A 345 24.74 25.38 -28.93
N THR A 346 24.29 26.60 -29.25
CA THR A 346 23.33 27.31 -28.40
C THR A 346 21.94 26.68 -28.46
N GLY A 347 21.57 26.04 -29.58
CA GLY A 347 20.36 25.22 -29.65
C GLY A 347 20.43 23.98 -28.72
N VAL A 348 21.59 23.33 -28.61
CA VAL A 348 21.79 22.23 -27.64
C VAL A 348 21.74 22.75 -26.20
N LEU A 349 22.28 23.95 -25.94
CA LEU A 349 22.29 24.58 -24.61
C LEU A 349 20.88 24.74 -24.02
N LEU A 350 19.85 24.99 -24.84
CA LEU A 350 18.46 25.13 -24.39
C LEU A 350 17.93 23.89 -23.65
N PHE A 351 18.40 22.68 -23.99
CA PHE A 351 17.96 21.45 -23.34
C PHE A 351 18.69 21.16 -22.03
N ILE A 352 19.88 21.74 -21.83
CA ILE A 352 20.76 21.42 -20.69
C ILE A 352 20.10 21.76 -19.33
N PRO A 353 19.51 22.96 -19.11
CA PRO A 353 18.85 23.29 -17.85
C PRO A 353 17.75 22.28 -17.47
N SER A 354 16.93 21.87 -18.43
CA SER A 354 15.83 20.93 -18.20
C SER A 354 16.34 19.52 -17.84
N VAL A 355 17.41 19.04 -18.48
CA VAL A 355 18.04 17.76 -18.11
C VAL A 355 18.64 17.83 -16.70
N ILE A 356 19.35 18.91 -16.37
CA ILE A 356 19.92 19.11 -15.03
C ILE A 356 18.80 19.12 -13.98
N TYR A 357 17.73 19.88 -14.23
CA TYR A 357 16.60 19.96 -13.30
C TYR A 357 15.93 18.60 -13.08
N ALA A 358 15.69 17.83 -14.14
CA ALA A 358 15.14 16.48 -14.02
C ALA A 358 16.01 15.57 -13.13
N VAL A 359 17.34 15.59 -13.32
CA VAL A 359 18.26 14.80 -12.47
C VAL A 359 18.24 15.27 -11.02
N VAL A 360 18.22 16.59 -10.79
CA VAL A 360 18.16 17.16 -9.43
C VAL A 360 16.88 16.75 -8.71
N ILE A 361 15.73 16.80 -9.38
CA ILE A 361 14.43 16.40 -8.79
C ILE A 361 14.44 14.92 -8.38
N GLU A 362 14.95 14.02 -9.23
CA GLU A 362 15.06 12.59 -8.88
C GLU A 362 15.95 12.35 -7.65
N VAL A 363 17.10 13.04 -7.58
CA VAL A 363 17.99 12.98 -6.41
C VAL A 363 17.30 13.53 -5.16
N MET A 364 16.57 14.65 -5.28
CA MET A 364 15.83 15.24 -4.17
C MET A 364 14.71 14.31 -3.67
N ASN A 365 13.94 13.69 -4.56
CA ASN A 365 12.90 12.72 -4.22
C ASN A 365 13.47 11.54 -3.43
N LEU A 366 14.62 11.00 -3.87
CA LEU A 366 15.29 9.91 -3.19
C LEU A 366 15.76 10.31 -1.78
N ILE A 367 16.46 11.44 -1.65
CA ILE A 367 16.95 11.94 -0.35
C ILE A 367 15.77 12.22 0.59
N TYR A 368 14.72 12.86 0.09
CA TYR A 368 13.54 13.17 0.88
C TYR A 368 12.82 11.91 1.37
N ARG A 369 12.71 10.87 0.54
CA ARG A 369 12.11 9.59 0.95
C ARG A 369 12.84 8.97 2.14
N TYR A 370 14.18 8.90 2.08
CA TYR A 370 14.97 8.41 3.20
C TYR A 370 14.78 9.23 4.47
N ALA A 371 14.72 10.56 4.34
CA ALA A 371 14.44 11.44 5.48
C ALA A 371 13.03 11.20 6.02
N ALA A 372 12.01 11.13 5.17
CA ALA A 372 10.61 10.91 5.57
C ALA A 372 10.40 9.57 6.27
N GLU A 373 11.06 8.49 5.80
CA GLU A 373 11.06 7.18 6.47
C GLU A 373 11.69 7.27 7.86
N PHE A 374 12.86 7.91 7.97
CA PHE A 374 13.53 8.11 9.27
C PHE A 374 12.67 8.92 10.26
N LEU A 375 12.12 10.06 9.82
CA LEU A 375 11.26 10.89 10.65
C LEU A 375 10.00 10.14 11.09
N THR A 376 9.38 9.38 10.19
CA THR A 376 8.13 8.65 10.50
C THR A 376 8.39 7.46 11.43
N GLU A 377 9.55 6.79 11.33
CA GLU A 377 9.96 5.78 12.32
C GLU A 377 10.20 6.43 13.69
N TRP A 378 10.82 7.62 13.71
CA TRP A 378 11.06 8.39 14.94
C TRP A 378 9.76 8.90 15.60
N GLU A 379 8.69 9.15 14.85
CA GLU A 379 7.37 9.49 15.39
C GLU A 379 6.76 8.37 16.24
N ASN A 380 7.21 7.11 16.09
CA ASN A 380 6.81 5.95 16.88
C ASN A 380 5.29 5.69 16.85
N HIS A 381 4.77 5.41 15.65
CA HIS A 381 3.37 5.02 15.43
C HIS A 381 3.08 3.60 15.96
N ARG A 382 1.93 3.40 16.62
CA ARG A 382 1.52 2.09 17.16
C ARG A 382 1.18 1.09 16.04
N LEU A 383 0.35 1.50 15.10
CA LEU A 383 -0.17 0.64 14.02
C LEU A 383 0.62 0.83 12.73
N GLU A 384 0.76 -0.26 11.96
CA GLU A 384 1.39 -0.22 10.63
C GLU A 384 0.64 0.73 9.69
N SER A 385 -0.69 0.65 9.66
CA SER A 385 -1.53 1.54 8.84
C SER A 385 -1.34 3.02 9.18
N SER A 386 -1.16 3.37 10.46
CA SER A 386 -0.90 4.76 10.89
C SER A 386 0.48 5.23 10.41
N TYR A 387 1.51 4.40 10.56
CA TYR A 387 2.85 4.69 10.06
C TYR A 387 2.82 4.93 8.54
N GLN A 388 2.24 4.00 7.78
CA GLN A 388 2.15 4.09 6.33
C GLN A 388 1.40 5.34 5.89
N ASN A 389 0.24 5.65 6.49
CA ASN A 389 -0.51 6.87 6.15
C ASN A 389 0.31 8.16 6.35
N HIS A 390 1.08 8.27 7.44
CA HIS A 390 1.90 9.46 7.70
C HIS A 390 3.13 9.52 6.80
N LEU A 391 3.73 8.37 6.45
CA LEU A 391 4.84 8.31 5.51
C LEU A 391 4.37 8.72 4.11
N VAL A 392 3.28 8.10 3.63
CA VAL A 392 2.66 8.39 2.34
C VAL A 392 2.34 9.87 2.25
N LEU A 393 1.70 10.47 3.26
CA LEU A 393 1.35 11.89 3.26
C LEU A 393 2.58 12.80 3.08
N LYS A 394 3.68 12.54 3.80
CA LYS A 394 4.90 13.37 3.69
C LYS A 394 5.50 13.29 2.29
N VAL A 395 5.70 12.06 1.78
CA VAL A 395 6.32 11.83 0.47
C VAL A 395 5.41 12.33 -0.66
N LEU A 396 4.10 12.14 -0.54
CA LEU A 396 3.12 12.60 -1.51
C LEU A 396 3.12 14.12 -1.65
N VAL A 397 3.07 14.86 -0.53
CA VAL A 397 3.08 16.33 -0.58
C VAL A 397 4.37 16.83 -1.24
N PHE A 398 5.52 16.25 -0.90
CA PHE A 398 6.79 16.64 -1.52
C PHE A 398 6.83 16.35 -3.03
N ASN A 399 6.45 15.15 -3.45
CA ASN A 399 6.41 14.78 -4.86
C ASN A 399 5.40 15.61 -5.65
N PHE A 400 4.22 15.90 -5.07
CA PHE A 400 3.24 16.78 -5.68
C PHE A 400 3.84 18.17 -5.97
N PHE A 401 4.51 18.79 -5.01
CA PHE A 401 5.16 20.08 -5.22
C PHE A 401 6.25 20.00 -6.28
N ASN A 402 7.13 18.99 -6.23
CA ASN A 402 8.20 18.84 -7.22
C ASN A 402 7.70 18.65 -8.66
N CYS A 403 6.59 17.91 -8.84
CA CYS A 403 6.03 17.64 -10.15
C CYS A 403 5.20 18.81 -10.69
N PHE A 404 4.40 19.47 -9.85
CA PHE A 404 3.40 20.44 -10.30
C PHE A 404 3.79 21.91 -10.09
N ALA A 405 4.76 22.23 -9.22
CA ALA A 405 5.11 23.63 -8.95
C ALA A 405 5.61 24.36 -10.21
N SER A 406 6.43 23.71 -11.05
CA SER A 406 6.89 24.31 -12.31
C SER A 406 5.73 24.57 -13.27
N LEU A 407 4.78 23.63 -13.37
CA LEU A 407 3.58 23.80 -14.20
C LEU A 407 2.68 24.92 -13.67
N PHE A 408 2.50 25.01 -12.35
CA PHE A 408 1.77 26.13 -11.74
C PHE A 408 2.46 27.47 -11.97
N TYR A 409 3.80 27.51 -11.94
CA TYR A 409 4.55 28.72 -12.25
C TYR A 409 4.38 29.14 -13.72
N ILE A 410 4.48 28.20 -14.67
CA ILE A 410 4.23 28.49 -16.09
C ILE A 410 2.78 28.98 -16.30
N ALA A 411 1.81 28.29 -15.70
CA ALA A 411 0.40 28.59 -15.83
C ALA A 411 -0.01 29.96 -15.27
N PHE A 412 0.43 30.27 -14.04
CA PHE A 412 -0.12 31.41 -13.28
C PHE A 412 0.84 32.59 -13.16
N ALA A 413 2.15 32.36 -13.15
CA ALA A 413 3.14 33.43 -13.08
C ALA A 413 3.56 33.90 -14.48
N MET A 414 3.96 32.97 -15.36
CA MET A 414 4.35 33.32 -16.74
C MET A 414 3.15 33.51 -17.67
N GLN A 415 2.03 32.83 -17.41
CA GLN A 415 0.82 32.87 -18.22
C GLN A 415 1.03 32.43 -19.69
N ASP A 416 2.00 31.54 -19.93
CA ASP A 416 2.28 30.98 -21.25
C ASP A 416 1.62 29.61 -21.41
N MET A 417 0.47 29.59 -22.08
CA MET A 417 -0.32 28.38 -22.31
C MET A 417 0.34 27.44 -23.34
N VAL A 418 1.15 27.97 -24.25
CA VAL A 418 1.84 27.17 -25.27
C VAL A 418 2.98 26.41 -24.61
N LEU A 419 3.80 27.10 -23.80
CA LEU A 419 4.83 26.47 -23.01
C LEU A 419 4.23 25.45 -22.04
N LEU A 420 3.12 25.78 -21.37
CA LEU A 420 2.42 24.84 -20.48
C LEU A 420 2.00 23.56 -21.20
N ARG A 421 1.40 23.68 -22.40
CA ARG A 421 0.98 22.54 -23.21
C ARG A 421 2.18 21.68 -23.62
N GLN A 422 3.27 22.30 -24.06
CA GLN A 422 4.51 21.61 -24.45
C GLN A 422 5.19 20.91 -23.28
N SER A 423 5.34 21.60 -22.14
CA SER A 423 5.93 21.05 -20.92
C SER A 423 5.11 19.87 -20.40
N LEU A 424 3.77 19.99 -20.35
CA LEU A 424 2.89 18.92 -19.91
C LEU A 424 2.95 17.69 -20.84
N ALA A 425 2.89 17.91 -22.16
CA ALA A 425 3.01 16.82 -23.14
C ALA A 425 4.37 16.11 -23.04
N THR A 426 5.46 16.88 -22.92
CA THR A 426 6.81 16.34 -22.77
C THR A 426 6.95 15.55 -21.47
N LEU A 427 6.51 16.12 -20.33
CA LEU A 427 6.57 15.44 -19.04
C LEU A 427 5.77 14.13 -19.06
N LEU A 428 4.52 14.15 -19.57
CA LEU A 428 3.70 12.94 -19.66
C LEU A 428 4.36 11.89 -20.56
N ILE A 429 4.69 12.23 -21.80
CA ILE A 429 5.20 11.26 -22.78
C ILE A 429 6.57 10.72 -22.34
N THR A 430 7.49 11.60 -21.97
CA THR A 430 8.85 11.21 -21.58
C THR A 430 8.84 10.41 -20.28
N SER A 431 8.08 10.84 -19.25
CA SER A 431 7.97 10.10 -17.99
C SER A 431 7.33 8.73 -18.21
N GLN A 432 6.26 8.63 -18.99
CA GLN A 432 5.61 7.33 -19.25
C GLN A 432 6.53 6.36 -20.00
N ILE A 433 7.26 6.84 -21.01
CA ILE A 433 8.21 5.99 -21.75
C ILE A 433 9.35 5.53 -20.85
N LEU A 434 9.91 6.43 -20.03
CA LEU A 434 10.99 6.09 -19.10
C LEU A 434 10.52 5.11 -18.02
N ASN A 435 9.35 5.35 -17.42
CA ASN A 435 8.74 4.46 -16.43
C ASN A 435 8.52 3.08 -17.04
N GLN A 436 7.86 2.99 -18.19
CA GLN A 436 7.61 1.70 -18.82
C GLN A 436 8.91 0.94 -19.15
N PHE A 437 9.97 1.65 -19.53
CA PHE A 437 11.29 1.05 -19.75
C PHE A 437 11.90 0.53 -18.44
N MET A 438 11.89 1.35 -17.39
CA MET A 438 12.48 1.00 -16.09
C MET A 438 11.68 -0.09 -15.35
N GLU A 439 10.38 -0.17 -15.58
CA GLU A 439 9.47 -1.05 -14.85
C GLU A 439 9.16 -2.36 -15.58
N ALA A 440 8.99 -2.33 -16.90
CA ALA A 440 8.69 -3.54 -17.67
C ALA A 440 9.93 -4.08 -18.39
N PHE A 441 10.57 -3.25 -19.20
CA PHE A 441 11.59 -3.72 -20.13
C PHE A 441 12.89 -4.12 -19.43
N LEU A 442 13.42 -3.25 -18.56
CA LEU A 442 14.68 -3.48 -17.86
C LEU A 442 14.59 -4.70 -16.93
N PRO A 443 13.56 -4.86 -16.07
CA PRO A 443 13.43 -6.04 -15.22
C PRO A 443 13.19 -7.31 -16.02
N TYR A 444 12.37 -7.27 -17.08
CA TYR A 444 12.20 -8.41 -17.99
C TYR A 444 13.53 -8.85 -18.60
N TRP A 445 14.34 -7.91 -19.09
CA TRP A 445 15.62 -8.19 -19.72
C TRP A 445 16.64 -8.73 -18.72
N LEU A 446 16.78 -8.08 -17.55
CA LEU A 446 17.64 -8.52 -16.46
C LEU A 446 17.23 -9.91 -15.98
N GLN A 447 15.93 -10.15 -15.81
CA GLN A 447 15.40 -11.44 -15.39
C GLN A 447 15.62 -12.53 -16.44
N ARG A 448 15.46 -12.23 -17.73
CA ARG A 448 15.77 -13.18 -18.81
C ARG A 448 17.26 -13.54 -18.83
N ARG A 449 18.14 -12.56 -18.60
CA ARG A 449 19.59 -12.78 -18.50
C ARG A 449 19.95 -13.58 -17.25
N ARG A 450 19.32 -13.29 -16.11
CA ARG A 450 19.49 -14.03 -14.84
C ARG A 450 19.02 -15.47 -14.97
N ASN A 451 17.81 -15.69 -15.49
CA ASN A 451 17.27 -17.03 -15.73
C ASN A 451 18.15 -17.84 -16.69
N LYS A 452 18.68 -17.24 -17.76
CA LYS A 452 19.65 -17.94 -18.63
C LYS A 452 20.93 -18.32 -17.87
N LYS A 453 21.53 -17.41 -17.11
CA LYS A 453 22.73 -17.69 -16.29
C LYS A 453 22.45 -18.76 -15.23
N MET A 454 21.30 -18.70 -14.58
CA MET A 454 20.89 -19.65 -13.55
C MET A 454 20.58 -21.03 -14.12
N ILE A 455 19.84 -21.12 -15.23
CA ILE A 455 19.61 -22.40 -15.93
C ILE A 455 20.95 -23.02 -16.35
N HIS A 456 21.90 -22.22 -16.84
CA HIS A 456 23.22 -22.71 -17.20
C HIS A 456 24.04 -23.17 -15.98
N LYS A 457 23.97 -22.43 -14.86
CA LYS A 457 24.61 -22.79 -13.57
C LYS A 457 23.98 -24.04 -12.95
N VAL A 458 22.67 -24.20 -13.09
CA VAL A 458 21.89 -25.36 -12.63
C VAL A 458 22.17 -26.58 -13.51
N GLN A 459 22.13 -26.47 -14.84
CA GLN A 459 22.49 -27.57 -15.76
C GLN A 459 23.94 -28.03 -15.54
N ARG A 460 24.89 -27.10 -15.38
CA ARG A 460 26.29 -27.42 -15.07
C ARG A 460 26.47 -28.07 -13.69
N ARG A 461 25.60 -27.80 -12.72
CA ARG A 461 25.67 -28.41 -11.38
C ARG A 461 24.86 -29.71 -11.27
N ARG A 462 23.78 -29.87 -12.04
CA ARG A 462 23.05 -31.15 -12.23
C ARG A 462 23.95 -32.25 -12.76
N THR A 463 24.90 -31.89 -13.62
CA THR A 463 25.92 -32.83 -14.10
C THR A 463 26.99 -33.19 -13.06
N LEU A 464 26.99 -32.55 -11.88
CA LEU A 464 28.04 -32.66 -10.85
C LEU A 464 27.56 -33.24 -9.51
N GLU A 465 26.27 -33.14 -9.16
CA GLU A 465 25.72 -33.68 -7.90
C GLU A 465 24.34 -34.34 -8.12
N ASP A 466 24.22 -35.62 -7.80
CA ASP A 466 23.16 -36.54 -8.28
C ASP A 466 21.88 -36.59 -7.40
N ARG A 467 21.58 -35.57 -6.59
CA ARG A 467 20.35 -35.52 -5.78
C ARG A 467 19.84 -34.08 -5.59
N GLU A 468 18.86 -33.66 -6.38
CA GLU A 468 18.17 -32.37 -6.18
C GLU A 468 16.97 -32.50 -5.24
N PHE A 469 16.87 -31.58 -4.27
CA PHE A 469 15.62 -31.29 -3.56
C PHE A 469 14.97 -30.05 -4.20
N PRO A 470 13.77 -30.16 -4.82
CA PRO A 470 13.10 -29.06 -5.53
C PRO A 470 12.86 -27.79 -4.69
N LEU A 471 12.71 -27.95 -3.37
CA LEU A 471 12.44 -26.86 -2.43
C LEU A 471 13.68 -26.02 -2.12
N ALA A 472 14.85 -26.64 -1.92
CA ALA A 472 16.07 -25.90 -1.60
C ALA A 472 16.52 -25.01 -2.76
N GLU A 473 16.36 -25.50 -4.00
CA GLU A 473 16.62 -24.71 -5.20
C GLU A 473 15.65 -23.51 -5.31
N GLN A 474 14.37 -23.73 -5.01
CA GLN A 474 13.37 -22.67 -5.01
C GLN A 474 13.68 -21.58 -3.98
N VAL A 475 13.96 -21.97 -2.73
CA VAL A 475 14.33 -21.04 -1.65
C VAL A 475 15.52 -20.19 -2.08
N ARG A 476 16.55 -20.79 -2.70
CA ARG A 476 17.72 -20.05 -3.17
C ARG A 476 17.37 -19.04 -4.25
N LEU A 477 16.58 -19.45 -5.24
CA LEU A 477 16.18 -18.56 -6.34
C LEU A 477 15.37 -17.37 -5.82
N GLU A 478 14.42 -17.61 -4.92
CA GLU A 478 13.56 -16.56 -4.35
C GLU A 478 14.32 -15.69 -3.34
N ALA A 479 15.24 -16.23 -2.54
CA ALA A 479 16.09 -15.44 -1.64
C ALA A 479 16.92 -14.37 -2.38
N GLU A 480 17.21 -14.65 -3.65
CA GLU A 480 18.02 -13.84 -4.54
C GLU A 480 17.21 -12.79 -5.33
N MET A 481 15.87 -12.90 -5.38
CA MET A 481 14.98 -11.95 -6.07
C MET A 481 14.90 -10.59 -5.36
N SER A 482 14.38 -9.56 -6.03
CA SER A 482 14.15 -8.26 -5.40
C SER A 482 12.93 -8.31 -4.47
N THR A 483 12.96 -7.57 -3.38
CA THR A 483 11.82 -7.42 -2.47
C THR A 483 10.90 -6.32 -2.98
N TYR A 484 9.59 -6.58 -3.00
CA TYR A 484 8.59 -5.56 -3.27
C TYR A 484 8.44 -4.66 -2.04
N LEU A 485 8.67 -3.35 -2.20
CA LEU A 485 8.70 -2.37 -1.10
C LEU A 485 7.30 -1.88 -0.67
N GLY A 486 6.25 -2.34 -1.35
CA GLY A 486 4.85 -1.97 -1.10
C GLY A 486 4.23 -1.20 -2.26
N THR A 487 2.93 -0.95 -2.17
CA THR A 487 2.11 -0.31 -3.22
C THR A 487 2.25 1.21 -3.30
N PHE A 488 3.17 1.80 -2.51
CA PHE A 488 3.31 3.25 -2.43
C PHE A 488 3.68 3.87 -3.78
N ASP A 489 4.73 3.36 -4.42
CA ASP A 489 5.23 3.90 -5.68
C ASP A 489 4.20 3.71 -6.80
N ASP A 490 3.54 2.55 -6.82
CA ASP A 490 2.52 2.23 -7.83
C ASP A 490 1.26 3.15 -7.69
N TYR A 491 0.79 3.43 -6.46
CA TYR A 491 -0.29 4.40 -6.25
C TYR A 491 0.16 5.85 -6.50
N LEU A 492 1.41 6.19 -6.19
CA LEU A 492 1.96 7.53 -6.43
C LEU A 492 1.94 7.84 -7.93
N GLU A 493 2.32 6.89 -8.78
CA GLU A 493 2.24 7.04 -10.23
C GLU A 493 0.80 7.33 -10.68
N GLN A 494 -0.16 6.52 -10.24
CA GLN A 494 -1.58 6.74 -10.57
C GLN A 494 -2.10 8.09 -10.05
N PHE A 495 -1.62 8.54 -8.90
CA PHE A 495 -1.97 9.84 -8.33
C PHE A 495 -1.42 11.01 -9.16
N LEU A 496 -0.16 10.94 -9.59
CA LEU A 496 0.45 11.96 -10.45
C LEU A 496 -0.24 12.00 -11.82
N LEU A 497 -0.53 10.84 -12.42
CA LEU A 497 -1.28 10.72 -13.66
C LEU A 497 -2.68 11.34 -13.56
N PHE A 498 -3.40 11.09 -12.46
CA PHE A 498 -4.67 11.77 -12.18
C PHE A 498 -4.51 13.28 -12.04
N GLY A 499 -3.43 13.75 -11.39
CA GLY A 499 -3.12 15.17 -11.28
C GLY A 499 -2.92 15.83 -12.64
N TYR A 500 -2.12 15.23 -13.53
CA TYR A 500 -1.90 15.76 -14.87
C TYR A 500 -3.19 15.86 -15.71
N VAL A 501 -4.08 14.86 -15.59
CA VAL A 501 -5.36 14.87 -16.29
C VAL A 501 -6.33 15.87 -15.68
N SER A 502 -6.45 15.90 -14.35
CA SER A 502 -7.48 16.70 -13.66
C SER A 502 -7.13 18.19 -13.56
N LEU A 503 -5.88 18.55 -13.24
CA LEU A 503 -5.45 19.94 -13.03
C LEU A 503 -5.45 20.77 -14.31
N PHE A 504 -4.91 20.19 -15.40
CA PHE A 504 -4.62 20.91 -16.65
C PHE A 504 -5.47 20.43 -17.83
N SER A 505 -6.64 19.86 -17.52
CA SER A 505 -7.55 19.28 -18.49
C SER A 505 -7.91 20.26 -19.62
N CYS A 506 -8.22 21.52 -19.28
CA CYS A 506 -8.59 22.55 -20.24
C CYS A 506 -7.45 22.92 -21.19
N VAL A 507 -6.19 22.81 -20.76
CA VAL A 507 -5.03 23.22 -21.56
C VAL A 507 -4.59 22.09 -22.50
N TYR A 508 -4.68 20.83 -22.03
CA TYR A 508 -4.27 19.66 -22.79
C TYR A 508 -5.23 18.48 -22.62
N PRO A 509 -6.38 18.48 -23.34
CA PRO A 509 -7.40 17.43 -23.25
C PRO A 509 -6.90 16.03 -23.63
N LEU A 510 -5.84 15.94 -24.47
CA LEU A 510 -5.23 14.67 -24.86
C LEU A 510 -4.48 13.96 -23.72
N ALA A 511 -4.23 14.64 -22.59
CA ALA A 511 -3.61 14.00 -21.43
C ALA A 511 -4.34 12.70 -21.05
N ALA A 512 -5.67 12.71 -21.02
CA ALA A 512 -6.48 11.55 -20.65
C ALA A 512 -6.28 10.35 -21.60
N VAL A 513 -6.04 10.60 -22.90
CA VAL A 513 -5.77 9.54 -23.88
C VAL A 513 -4.42 8.89 -23.60
N LEU A 514 -3.39 9.70 -23.34
CA LEU A 514 -2.04 9.20 -23.04
C LEU A 514 -2.03 8.40 -21.74
N VAL A 515 -2.71 8.89 -20.69
CA VAL A 515 -2.83 8.17 -19.43
C VAL A 515 -3.64 6.88 -19.59
N LEU A 516 -4.71 6.89 -20.39
CA LEU A 516 -5.49 5.68 -20.66
C LEU A 516 -4.63 4.61 -21.35
N LEU A 517 -3.84 4.98 -22.36
CA LEU A 517 -2.93 4.06 -23.05
C LEU A 517 -1.86 3.52 -22.10
N ASN A 518 -1.30 4.39 -21.25
CA ASN A 518 -0.32 4.01 -20.23
C ASN A 518 -0.92 3.00 -19.25
N ASN A 519 -2.11 3.28 -18.70
CA ASN A 519 -2.71 2.38 -17.72
C ASN A 519 -3.08 1.02 -18.32
N VAL A 520 -3.44 0.97 -19.60
CA VAL A 520 -3.65 -0.31 -20.30
C VAL A 520 -2.37 -1.13 -20.34
N THR A 521 -1.21 -0.53 -20.61
CA THR A 521 0.07 -1.25 -20.56
C THR A 521 0.48 -1.56 -19.12
N GLU A 522 0.17 -0.66 -18.18
CA GLU A 522 0.55 -0.75 -16.77
C GLU A 522 -0.04 -1.98 -16.09
N VAL A 523 -1.32 -2.26 -16.36
CA VAL A 523 -2.00 -3.48 -15.86
C VAL A 523 -1.19 -4.74 -16.18
N TYR A 524 -0.57 -4.82 -17.35
CA TYR A 524 0.21 -5.99 -17.77
C TYR A 524 1.66 -5.94 -17.26
N SER A 525 2.32 -4.78 -17.22
CA SER A 525 3.68 -4.65 -16.67
C SER A 525 3.72 -4.95 -15.19
N ASP A 526 2.79 -4.42 -14.41
CA ASP A 526 2.67 -4.70 -12.98
C ASP A 526 2.40 -6.17 -12.69
N ALA A 527 1.45 -6.77 -13.41
CA ALA A 527 1.16 -8.20 -13.27
C ALA A 527 2.41 -9.05 -13.58
N PHE A 528 3.20 -8.67 -14.59
CA PHE A 528 4.46 -9.32 -14.90
C PHE A 528 5.52 -9.14 -13.81
N LYS A 529 5.69 -7.90 -13.30
CA LYS A 529 6.62 -7.56 -12.20
C LYS A 529 6.34 -8.46 -10.99
N MET A 530 5.08 -8.53 -10.56
CA MET A 530 4.67 -9.33 -9.40
C MET A 530 4.87 -10.83 -9.60
N CYS A 531 4.66 -11.34 -10.81
CA CYS A 531 4.79 -12.78 -11.07
C CYS A 531 6.22 -13.27 -11.34
N ARG A 532 7.16 -12.40 -11.74
CA ARG A 532 8.46 -12.84 -12.29
C ARG A 532 9.67 -12.09 -11.77
N VAL A 533 9.50 -10.89 -11.22
CA VAL A 533 10.61 -10.01 -10.83
C VAL A 533 10.78 -10.03 -9.31
N PHE A 534 9.70 -9.79 -8.57
CA PHE A 534 9.75 -9.69 -7.12
C PHE A 534 9.54 -11.02 -6.41
N LYS A 535 10.09 -11.13 -5.20
CA LYS A 535 9.64 -12.11 -4.21
C LYS A 535 8.16 -11.90 -3.93
N ARG A 536 7.48 -12.96 -3.49
CA ARG A 536 6.13 -12.86 -2.99
C ARG A 536 6.12 -11.86 -1.82
N PRO A 537 5.32 -10.78 -1.88
CA PRO A 537 5.11 -9.94 -0.71
C PRO A 537 4.23 -10.68 0.30
N PHE A 538 4.39 -10.34 1.58
CA PHE A 538 3.40 -10.76 2.58
C PHE A 538 2.06 -10.07 2.30
N SER A 539 0.95 -10.78 2.51
CA SER A 539 -0.37 -10.19 2.34
C SER A 539 -0.66 -9.22 3.49
N ASP A 540 -0.93 -7.98 3.15
CA ASP A 540 -1.42 -6.98 4.10
C ASP A 540 -2.93 -6.81 3.94
N PRO A 541 -3.73 -7.13 4.97
CA PRO A 541 -5.18 -7.00 4.85
C PRO A 541 -5.57 -5.52 4.84
N ALA A 542 -6.24 -5.11 3.76
CA ALA A 542 -6.72 -3.76 3.55
C ALA A 542 -8.25 -3.75 3.37
N ALA A 543 -8.89 -2.67 3.77
CA ALA A 543 -10.34 -2.46 3.57
C ALA A 543 -10.65 -1.35 2.56
N ASN A 544 -9.62 -0.58 2.16
CA ASN A 544 -9.67 0.51 1.19
C ASN A 544 -8.25 0.86 0.75
N ILE A 545 -8.11 1.83 -0.15
CA ILE A 545 -6.81 2.35 -0.61
C ILE A 545 -6.10 3.25 0.43
N GLY A 546 -6.65 3.39 1.64
CA GLY A 546 -6.04 4.16 2.72
C GLY A 546 -6.05 5.67 2.47
N VAL A 547 -4.94 6.34 2.81
CA VAL A 547 -4.79 7.80 2.68
C VAL A 547 -4.84 8.28 1.22
N TRP A 548 -4.63 7.38 0.24
CA TRP A 548 -4.73 7.73 -1.17
C TRP A 548 -6.11 8.28 -1.53
N GLN A 549 -7.20 7.79 -0.94
CA GLN A 549 -8.55 8.34 -1.17
C GLN A 549 -8.59 9.84 -0.87
N LEU A 550 -8.08 10.23 0.30
CA LEU A 550 -8.01 11.64 0.71
C LEU A 550 -7.11 12.45 -0.24
N ALA A 551 -6.01 11.87 -0.72
CA ALA A 551 -5.12 12.52 -1.66
C ALA A 551 -5.80 12.78 -3.01
N PHE A 552 -6.46 11.78 -3.60
CA PHE A 552 -7.22 11.94 -4.85
C PHE A 552 -8.35 12.96 -4.70
N GLU A 553 -9.07 12.95 -3.57
CA GLU A 553 -10.11 13.94 -3.27
C GLU A 553 -9.52 15.36 -3.15
N ALA A 554 -8.39 15.53 -2.44
CA ALA A 554 -7.71 16.81 -2.34
C ALA A 554 -7.22 17.31 -3.71
N MET A 555 -6.63 16.44 -4.53
CA MET A 555 -6.25 16.76 -5.91
C MET A 555 -7.47 17.21 -6.72
N SER A 556 -8.62 16.54 -6.57
CA SER A 556 -9.84 16.93 -7.27
C SER A 556 -10.37 18.31 -6.86
N VAL A 557 -10.15 18.73 -5.60
CA VAL A 557 -10.50 20.08 -5.13
C VAL A 557 -9.53 21.11 -5.73
N ILE A 558 -8.22 20.83 -5.71
CA ILE A 558 -7.21 21.69 -6.33
C ILE A 558 -7.46 21.83 -7.84
N ALA A 559 -7.92 20.76 -8.51
CA ALA A 559 -8.29 20.78 -9.92
C ALA A 559 -9.44 21.74 -10.22
N VAL A 560 -10.45 21.85 -9.36
CA VAL A 560 -11.50 22.86 -9.54
C VAL A 560 -10.89 24.27 -9.55
N VAL A 561 -10.11 24.60 -8.51
CA VAL A 561 -9.47 25.92 -8.40
C VAL A 561 -8.58 26.19 -9.63
N THR A 562 -7.80 25.19 -10.05
CA THR A 562 -6.85 25.31 -11.16
C THR A 562 -7.55 25.56 -12.50
N ASN A 563 -8.53 24.74 -12.88
CA ASN A 563 -9.22 24.89 -14.16
C ASN A 563 -9.99 26.22 -14.24
N PHE A 564 -10.64 26.65 -13.16
CA PHE A 564 -11.38 27.92 -13.16
C PHE A 564 -10.47 29.15 -13.13
N ALA A 565 -9.33 29.09 -12.45
CA ALA A 565 -8.30 30.12 -12.54
C ALA A 565 -7.74 30.22 -13.97
N LEU A 566 -7.47 29.10 -14.64
CA LEU A 566 -7.02 29.06 -16.04
C LEU A 566 -8.06 29.67 -17.00
N ILE A 567 -9.34 29.34 -16.82
CA ILE A 567 -10.44 29.93 -17.59
C ILE A 567 -10.50 31.44 -17.37
N GLY A 568 -10.45 31.91 -16.12
CA GLY A 568 -10.49 33.35 -15.81
C GLY A 568 -9.30 34.14 -16.39
N LEU A 569 -8.14 33.51 -16.54
CA LEU A 569 -6.96 34.12 -17.16
C LEU A 569 -6.99 34.15 -18.70
N SER A 570 -7.89 33.40 -19.32
CA SER A 570 -7.98 33.30 -20.77
C SER A 570 -8.36 34.66 -21.43
N PRO A 571 -7.80 34.97 -22.62
CA PRO A 571 -8.08 36.23 -23.31
C PRO A 571 -9.58 36.46 -23.59
N GLN A 572 -10.31 35.37 -23.86
CA GLN A 572 -11.75 35.41 -24.17
C GLN A 572 -12.57 35.88 -22.97
N VAL A 573 -12.24 35.45 -21.75
CA VAL A 573 -12.95 35.88 -20.53
C VAL A 573 -12.59 37.31 -20.16
N LYS A 574 -11.30 37.66 -20.28
CA LYS A 574 -10.85 39.05 -20.09
C LYS A 574 -11.58 40.03 -21.01
N ALA A 575 -11.91 39.60 -22.24
CA ALA A 575 -12.66 40.42 -23.19
C ALA A 575 -14.11 40.76 -22.73
N TYR A 576 -14.73 39.94 -21.87
CA TYR A 576 -16.05 40.26 -21.29
C TYR A 576 -16.00 41.32 -20.18
N PHE A 577 -14.83 41.52 -19.56
CA PHE A 577 -14.62 42.49 -18.47
C PHE A 577 -13.49 43.48 -18.79
N PRO A 578 -13.61 44.28 -19.88
CA PRO A 578 -12.50 45.12 -20.35
C PRO A 578 -12.14 46.28 -19.41
N GLU A 579 -13.06 46.70 -18.54
CA GLU A 579 -12.90 47.88 -17.69
C GLU A 579 -12.45 47.59 -16.25
N SER A 580 -12.58 46.34 -15.77
CA SER A 580 -12.28 46.02 -14.35
C SER A 580 -11.85 44.58 -14.12
N ASP A 581 -10.55 44.41 -13.85
CA ASP A 581 -9.98 43.13 -13.40
C ASP A 581 -10.56 42.67 -12.06
N THR A 582 -10.96 43.60 -11.19
CA THR A 582 -11.56 43.27 -9.90
C THR A 582 -12.90 42.55 -10.06
N GLN A 583 -13.73 42.98 -11.02
CA GLN A 583 -15.00 42.31 -11.31
C GLN A 583 -14.79 40.91 -11.88
N LEU A 584 -13.80 40.75 -12.77
CA LEU A 584 -13.41 39.45 -13.31
C LEU A 584 -13.01 38.47 -12.20
N ILE A 585 -12.15 38.89 -11.27
CA ILE A 585 -11.70 38.05 -10.15
C ILE A 585 -12.89 37.69 -9.26
N LEU A 586 -13.75 38.65 -8.88
CA LEU A 586 -14.91 38.39 -8.04
C LEU A 586 -15.88 37.38 -8.67
N TRP A 587 -16.18 37.51 -9.97
CA TRP A 587 -17.02 36.55 -10.68
C TRP A 587 -16.39 35.17 -10.78
N THR A 588 -15.08 35.11 -11.06
CA THR A 588 -14.33 33.84 -11.16
C THR A 588 -14.36 33.11 -9.82
N VAL A 589 -14.10 33.82 -8.71
CA VAL A 589 -14.15 33.27 -7.34
C VAL A 589 -15.58 32.87 -6.96
N ALA A 590 -16.59 33.65 -7.32
CA ALA A 590 -17.99 33.31 -7.03
C ALA A 590 -18.44 32.02 -7.73
N ILE A 591 -18.07 31.84 -9.02
CA ILE A 591 -18.35 30.62 -9.77
C ILE A 591 -17.60 29.42 -9.17
N GLU A 592 -16.32 29.62 -8.82
CA GLU A 592 -15.49 28.60 -8.18
C GLU A 592 -16.09 28.12 -6.86
N HIS A 593 -16.52 29.02 -5.96
CA HIS A 593 -17.21 28.66 -4.72
C HIS A 593 -18.53 27.94 -4.97
N GLY A 594 -19.32 28.38 -5.97
CA GLY A 594 -20.55 27.70 -6.36
C GLY A 594 -20.33 26.27 -6.81
N LEU A 595 -19.24 26.03 -7.54
CA LEU A 595 -18.85 24.71 -8.04
C LEU A 595 -18.23 23.81 -6.96
N LEU A 596 -17.44 24.37 -6.04
CA LEU A 596 -16.99 23.64 -4.85
C LEU A 596 -18.19 23.23 -4.00
N ALA A 597 -19.15 24.13 -3.77
CA ALA A 597 -20.38 23.80 -3.05
C ALA A 597 -21.15 22.67 -3.77
N PHE A 598 -21.30 22.76 -5.09
CA PHE A 598 -21.91 21.70 -5.88
C PHE A 598 -21.17 20.36 -5.77
N LYS A 599 -19.84 20.38 -5.81
CA LYS A 599 -18.99 19.20 -5.60
C LYS A 599 -19.24 18.56 -4.22
N PHE A 600 -19.22 19.35 -3.15
CA PHE A 600 -19.48 18.84 -1.81
C PHE A 600 -20.90 18.30 -1.64
N ILE A 601 -21.90 18.94 -2.27
CA ILE A 601 -23.27 18.43 -2.32
C ILE A 601 -23.30 17.07 -3.04
N LEU A 602 -22.62 16.93 -4.18
CA LEU A 602 -22.58 15.68 -4.93
C LEU A 602 -21.92 14.54 -4.13
N THR A 603 -20.81 14.83 -3.44
CA THR A 603 -20.18 13.89 -2.49
C THR A 603 -21.12 13.49 -1.36
N PHE A 604 -21.91 14.43 -0.82
CA PHE A 604 -22.88 14.10 0.23
C PHE A 604 -24.07 13.26 -0.30
N LEU A 605 -24.49 13.48 -1.54
CA LEU A 605 -25.62 12.77 -2.15
C LEU A 605 -25.30 11.32 -2.51
N ILE A 606 -24.05 11.00 -2.83
CA ILE A 606 -23.62 9.65 -3.21
C ILE A 606 -23.12 8.93 -1.95
N PRO A 607 -23.85 7.93 -1.42
CA PRO A 607 -23.39 7.27 -0.19
C PRO A 607 -22.18 6.37 -0.47
N ASP A 608 -21.15 6.48 0.37
CA ASP A 608 -19.89 5.72 0.28
C ASP A 608 -20.09 4.20 0.25
N VAL A 609 -21.08 3.69 0.99
CA VAL A 609 -21.37 2.25 1.10
C VAL A 609 -22.69 1.92 0.41
N PRO A 610 -22.74 0.92 -0.50
CA PRO A 610 -24.00 0.47 -1.10
C PRO A 610 -25.05 0.01 -0.07
N LYS A 611 -26.33 0.31 -0.33
CA LYS A 611 -27.45 0.03 0.59
C LYS A 611 -27.53 -1.43 1.04
N HIS A 612 -27.29 -2.39 0.15
CA HIS A 612 -27.33 -3.81 0.50
C HIS A 612 -26.23 -4.22 1.49
N ILE A 613 -25.06 -3.56 1.44
CA ILE A 613 -23.96 -3.78 2.39
C ILE A 613 -24.26 -3.09 3.71
N GLN A 614 -24.80 -1.87 3.69
CA GLN A 614 -25.24 -1.17 4.90
C GLN A 614 -26.24 -2.01 5.71
N ILE A 615 -27.20 -2.65 5.05
CA ILE A 615 -28.17 -3.56 5.69
C ILE A 615 -27.45 -4.77 6.31
N LYS A 616 -26.49 -5.37 5.61
CA LYS A 616 -25.71 -6.52 6.12
C LYS A 616 -24.87 -6.14 7.34
N LEU A 617 -24.21 -4.98 7.32
CA LEU A 617 -23.44 -4.46 8.46
C LEU A 617 -24.35 -4.15 9.66
N SER A 618 -25.48 -3.48 9.42
CA SER A 618 -26.47 -3.16 10.47
C SER A 618 -27.05 -4.42 11.11
N ARG A 619 -27.29 -5.47 10.31
CA ARG A 619 -27.75 -6.78 10.81
C ARG A 619 -26.69 -7.45 11.69
N LEU A 620 -25.41 -7.39 11.29
CA LEU A 620 -24.30 -7.94 12.07
C LEU A 620 -24.17 -7.22 13.43
N GLU A 621 -24.28 -5.89 13.43
CA GLU A 621 -24.26 -5.09 14.65
C GLU A 621 -25.44 -5.41 15.57
N PHE A 622 -26.65 -5.47 15.02
CA PHE A 622 -27.86 -5.85 15.77
C PHE A 622 -27.70 -7.22 16.44
N GLN A 623 -27.19 -8.22 15.72
CA GLN A 623 -26.95 -9.55 16.27
C GLN A 623 -25.87 -9.57 17.35
N SER A 624 -24.82 -8.74 17.21
CA SER A 624 -23.81 -8.57 18.26
C SER A 624 -24.41 -7.99 19.54
N LEU A 625 -25.32 -7.03 19.42
CA LEU A 625 -26.04 -6.45 20.56
C LEU A 625 -26.99 -7.45 21.20
N GLU A 626 -27.73 -8.23 20.41
CA GLU A 626 -28.62 -9.27 20.91
C GLU A 626 -27.86 -10.38 21.65
N ALA A 627 -26.71 -10.81 21.11
CA ALA A 627 -25.84 -11.78 21.77
C ALA A 627 -25.30 -11.25 23.11
N LEU A 628 -24.94 -9.96 23.17
CA LEU A 628 -24.52 -9.32 24.41
C LEU A 628 -25.67 -9.28 25.43
N LYS A 629 -26.89 -8.92 25.02
CA LYS A 629 -28.08 -8.93 25.90
C LYS A 629 -28.33 -10.30 26.51
N LYS A 630 -28.37 -11.36 25.68
CA LYS A 630 -28.56 -12.74 26.15
C LYS A 630 -27.48 -13.17 27.14
N LYS A 631 -26.21 -12.80 26.88
CA LYS A 631 -25.10 -13.10 27.78
C LYS A 631 -25.20 -12.35 29.11
N VAL A 632 -25.68 -11.11 29.10
CA VAL A 632 -25.92 -10.33 30.32
C VAL A 632 -27.08 -10.92 31.11
N GLU A 633 -28.19 -11.24 30.46
CA GLU A 633 -29.36 -11.88 31.08
C GLU A 633 -28.99 -13.23 31.71
N GLN A 634 -28.23 -14.06 31.00
CA GLN A 634 -27.74 -15.34 31.53
C GLN A 634 -26.81 -15.13 32.74
N ARG A 635 -25.90 -14.16 32.71
CA ARG A 635 -25.05 -13.83 33.88
C ARG A 635 -25.86 -13.36 35.08
N LEU A 636 -26.95 -12.63 34.86
CA LEU A 636 -27.84 -12.19 35.95
C LEU A 636 -28.61 -13.38 36.53
N LEU A 637 -29.09 -14.30 35.68
CA LEU A 637 -29.73 -15.55 36.11
C LEU A 637 -28.76 -16.45 36.87
N ASP A 638 -27.51 -16.59 36.41
CA ASP A 638 -26.45 -17.38 37.06
C ASP A 638 -26.00 -16.76 38.40
N ALA A 639 -26.15 -15.44 38.59
CA ALA A 639 -25.81 -14.75 39.84
C ALA A 639 -26.93 -14.84 40.90
N SER A 640 -28.17 -15.12 40.49
CA SER A 640 -29.34 -15.19 41.38
C SER A 640 -29.36 -16.36 42.40
N PRO A 641 -28.79 -17.58 42.17
CA PRO A 641 -28.87 -18.67 43.13
C PRO A 641 -27.95 -18.49 44.35
N ALA A 642 -27.04 -17.51 44.33
CA ALA A 642 -26.11 -17.25 45.44
C ALA A 642 -26.75 -16.49 46.62
N LEU A 643 -28.00 -16.01 46.49
CA LEU A 643 -28.69 -15.27 47.55
C LEU A 643 -29.71 -16.10 48.36
N GLU A 644 -30.08 -17.31 47.91
CA GLU A 644 -31.05 -18.16 48.63
C GLU A 644 -30.44 -19.14 49.66
N HIS A 645 -29.11 -19.30 49.69
CA HIS A 645 -28.43 -20.16 50.70
C HIS A 645 -27.82 -19.38 51.88
N GLY A 646 -28.13 -18.10 52.04
CA GLY A 646 -27.60 -17.24 53.11
C GLY A 646 -28.56 -16.89 54.26
N GLY A 647 -29.76 -17.47 54.33
CA GLY A 647 -30.77 -17.05 55.31
C GLY A 647 -31.56 -18.19 55.92
N CYS A 648 -31.04 -18.75 57.03
CA CYS A 648 -31.75 -19.28 58.21
C CYS A 648 -30.98 -20.44 58.86
N MET A 649 -29.86 -20.13 59.51
CA MET A 649 -29.53 -20.76 60.78
C MET A 649 -29.05 -19.65 61.71
N ASP A 650 -29.88 -19.32 62.69
CA ASP A 650 -29.48 -19.34 64.10
C ASP A 650 -30.70 -18.99 64.95
N GLY A 651 -31.35 -20.05 65.44
CA GLY A 651 -32.23 -19.95 66.59
C GLY A 651 -31.40 -19.81 67.85
N PHE A 652 -31.60 -18.70 68.56
CA PHE A 652 -31.29 -18.61 69.99
C PHE A 652 -32.61 -18.42 70.74
N SER A 653 -33.05 -19.46 71.42
CA SER A 653 -34.06 -19.42 72.48
C SER A 653 -33.37 -19.51 73.84
N PHE A 654 -33.80 -18.64 74.76
CA PHE A 654 -33.58 -18.73 76.20
C PHE A 654 -34.13 -20.03 76.80
#